data_AF-A0ABD3PAL5-F1
#
_entry.id   AF-A0ABD3PAL5-F1
#
_cell.length_a   1.000
_cell.length_b   1.000
_cell.length_c   1.000
_cell.angle_alpha   90.00
_cell.angle_beta   90.00
_cell.angle_gamma   90.00
#
_symmetry.space_group_name_H-M   'P 1'
#
loop_
_entity.id
_entity.type
_entity.pdbx_description
1 polymer ?
#
loop_
_entity_poly.entity_id
_entity_poly.type
_entity_poly.pdbx_seq_one_letter_code
_entity_poly.pdbx_strand_id
1 'polypeptide(L)'
;MEIMDEAIQALHPPRPAASRRRIRRSDSSSIDTVSLSEQRSVRRSSSSGASSTRQRSNKTRFTELLLEHGEKQLNDWAVRASSSSGDGNRASSMRLKQTDGRMRLCTRSVVFEPGHSSKGIVRIPFRFMISCPSLVEGATLSAVTAGDTSLNRDAEIIFAVSSTRHFVMKSNNIICPYEQIQTPTDFRFAFLHSSPSSALALAKALYELEKSSAPSDARFDPRVIENHDVGTNTRLPKALAKMDQKTVLQRIFDPPVEIPFESIHFLHVHEQPLSPKVKCTVKQPLMEHVGILMVTDCGFYFQRFHGGAVTNDGGVKSKPHSFWSIRDMKAIARRYDGLKDIGLEIYLARREGCANKSLYRSVLLSFESVEVRESIVRILLSQKQQDPLICYTDKCFVESALQQWQSGQLDNFTYLLVLNSAAGRTFHDLSRYPVFPWVLSNYSEHDDERYSSGENIFLDLTNENNFRDLSKPIGALNEERFVEFQKRYHGMVQQQNMGQGQSEKQHHVQDSPFMFGTHYSSPAYVLFYLLRVMPEHMLCLQNGKFDVPDRLFHSIDSTFQSVLTNPADVKELIPEFYDPDCFDFLINAMGLQLGNLQSGERVNDVLLPSWAKSAKHFLRLHRAALESDFCTQRLPKWIDLIFGVTSRGSRAKEARNLFHPISYLGPSDLNAIQSEEERNRVELQANEFGIVPDQLFGKEHPPKSASWDSIDGVVLPEHPGF
;
A
#
# COMPACT_ATOMS: atom_id res chain seq x y z
N MET A 1 7.42 0.96 -14.26
CA MET A 1 7.50 -0.45 -13.77
C MET A 1 7.54 -1.50 -14.90
N GLU A 2 6.98 -1.25 -16.09
CA GLU A 2 7.18 -2.12 -17.28
C GLU A 2 8.67 -2.31 -17.61
N ILE A 3 9.46 -1.27 -17.34
CA ILE A 3 10.92 -1.22 -17.47
C ILE A 3 11.62 -2.22 -16.54
N MET A 4 11.07 -2.56 -15.36
CA MET A 4 11.69 -3.57 -14.51
C MET A 4 11.68 -4.91 -15.25
N ASP A 5 10.55 -5.34 -15.82
CA ASP A 5 10.49 -6.56 -16.63
C ASP A 5 11.38 -6.52 -17.89
N GLU A 6 11.53 -5.36 -18.54
CA GLU A 6 12.42 -5.20 -19.71
C GLU A 6 13.90 -5.25 -19.32
N ALA A 7 14.26 -4.59 -18.22
CA ALA A 7 15.57 -4.69 -17.59
C ALA A 7 15.91 -6.11 -17.18
N ILE A 8 14.95 -6.82 -16.60
CA ILE A 8 15.08 -8.21 -16.17
C ILE A 8 15.22 -9.13 -17.38
N GLN A 9 14.51 -8.87 -18.48
CA GLN A 9 14.67 -9.60 -19.74
C GLN A 9 16.07 -9.39 -20.35
N ALA A 10 16.66 -8.21 -20.20
CA ALA A 10 18.03 -7.92 -20.64
C ALA A 10 19.10 -8.63 -19.80
N LEU A 11 18.84 -8.88 -18.51
CA LEU A 11 19.74 -9.59 -17.60
C LEU A 11 19.79 -11.13 -17.84
N HIS A 12 18.89 -11.69 -18.66
CA HIS A 12 18.94 -13.12 -19.04
C HIS A 12 19.94 -13.33 -20.20
N PRO A 13 20.80 -14.37 -20.17
CA PRO A 13 21.66 -14.67 -21.30
C PRO A 13 20.83 -14.95 -22.56
N PRO A 14 21.25 -14.49 -23.75
CA PRO A 14 20.51 -14.75 -24.98
C PRO A 14 20.35 -16.26 -25.17
N ARG A 15 19.11 -16.72 -25.37
CA ARG A 15 18.84 -18.12 -25.71
C ARG A 15 19.70 -18.50 -26.92
N PRO A 16 20.47 -19.60 -26.87
CA PRO A 16 21.25 -20.04 -28.01
C PRO A 16 20.30 -20.20 -29.20
N ALA A 17 20.61 -19.51 -30.30
CA ALA A 17 19.82 -19.55 -31.50
C ALA A 17 19.67 -21.01 -31.94
N ALA A 18 18.47 -21.58 -31.75
CA ALA A 18 18.17 -22.92 -32.21
C ALA A 18 18.44 -22.94 -33.72
N SER A 19 19.47 -23.67 -34.14
CA SER A 19 19.83 -23.80 -35.54
C SER A 19 18.65 -24.41 -36.28
N ARG A 20 17.88 -23.58 -36.99
CA ARG A 20 16.85 -24.05 -37.90
C ARG A 20 17.54 -24.77 -39.05
N ARG A 21 17.69 -26.09 -38.94
CA ARG A 21 17.97 -26.97 -40.08
C ARG A 21 16.85 -26.76 -41.10
N ARG A 22 17.17 -26.02 -42.17
CA ARG A 22 16.36 -25.92 -43.38
C ARG A 22 16.24 -27.31 -44.01
N ILE A 23 15.08 -27.95 -43.86
CA ILE A 23 14.70 -29.07 -44.72
C ILE A 23 14.15 -28.46 -46.01
N ARG A 24 14.90 -28.62 -47.10
CA ARG A 24 14.45 -28.35 -48.47
C ARG A 24 13.31 -29.30 -48.81
N ARG A 25 12.18 -28.77 -49.30
CA ARG A 25 11.27 -29.50 -50.18
C ARG A 25 10.95 -28.63 -51.40
N SER A 26 10.89 -29.34 -52.51
CA SER A 26 10.96 -28.95 -53.91
C SER A 26 9.70 -28.31 -54.47
N ASP A 27 9.91 -27.58 -55.55
CA ASP A 27 8.96 -26.82 -56.37
C ASP A 27 7.80 -27.65 -56.97
N SER A 28 6.65 -26.99 -57.14
CA SER A 28 5.89 -27.00 -58.40
C SER A 28 4.95 -25.79 -58.48
N SER A 29 4.92 -25.19 -59.68
CA SER A 29 4.16 -24.02 -60.16
C SER A 29 2.63 -24.28 -60.15
N SER A 30 1.70 -23.32 -60.28
CA SER A 30 1.63 -22.18 -61.22
C SER A 30 0.37 -21.32 -60.90
N ILE A 31 0.45 -19.97 -61.10
CA ILE A 31 -0.47 -19.09 -61.90
C ILE A 31 -1.97 -19.02 -61.45
N ASP A 32 -2.71 -17.90 -61.27
CA ASP A 32 -2.61 -16.49 -61.65
C ASP A 32 -3.56 -15.57 -60.82
N THR A 33 -3.17 -14.29 -60.74
CA THR A 33 -3.90 -13.00 -60.63
C THR A 33 -5.41 -12.89 -60.30
N VAL A 34 -5.81 -11.95 -59.43
CA VAL A 34 -6.31 -10.58 -59.75
C VAL A 34 -6.84 -9.87 -58.49
N SER A 35 -6.63 -8.56 -58.45
CA SER A 35 -6.92 -7.51 -57.46
C SER A 35 -8.37 -7.34 -56.99
N LEU A 36 -8.55 -6.82 -55.77
CA LEU A 36 -9.75 -6.08 -55.35
C LEU A 36 -9.37 -4.87 -54.49
N SER A 37 -9.60 -3.69 -55.06
CA SER A 37 -9.80 -2.41 -54.38
C SER A 37 -11.29 -2.20 -54.21
N GLU A 38 -11.78 -1.79 -53.03
CA GLU A 38 -13.01 -0.99 -52.98
C GLU A 38 -13.16 -0.20 -51.68
N GLN A 39 -13.49 1.08 -51.86
CA GLN A 39 -13.78 2.07 -50.82
C GLN A 39 -15.26 2.06 -50.43
N ARG A 40 -15.49 2.32 -49.14
CA ARG A 40 -16.58 3.11 -48.51
C ARG A 40 -17.97 3.13 -49.15
N SER A 41 -18.97 2.78 -48.34
CA SER A 41 -20.22 3.56 -48.29
C SER A 41 -20.85 3.55 -46.90
N VAL A 42 -21.24 4.75 -46.45
CA VAL A 42 -21.95 5.07 -45.21
C VAL A 42 -23.45 5.11 -45.52
N ARG A 43 -24.28 4.40 -44.76
CA ARG A 43 -25.71 4.74 -44.62
C ARG A 43 -26.23 4.51 -43.20
N ARG A 44 -26.87 5.56 -42.68
CA ARG A 44 -27.67 5.60 -41.46
C ARG A 44 -29.06 4.98 -41.73
N SER A 45 -29.58 4.20 -40.77
CA SER A 45 -31.02 4.07 -40.53
C SER A 45 -31.29 3.58 -39.10
N SER A 46 -32.29 4.17 -38.47
CA SER A 46 -32.66 4.05 -37.05
C SER A 46 -33.75 3.01 -36.76
N SER A 47 -33.70 2.53 -35.50
CA SER A 47 -34.77 2.01 -34.60
C SER A 47 -35.46 0.66 -34.85
N SER A 48 -35.16 -0.31 -33.97
CA SER A 48 -36.06 -0.97 -32.99
C SER A 48 -35.19 -1.94 -32.17
N GLY A 49 -35.08 -1.84 -30.84
CA GLY A 49 -36.12 -2.22 -29.89
C GLY A 49 -35.80 -3.59 -29.25
N ALA A 50 -34.68 -3.71 -28.53
CA ALA A 50 -34.39 -4.88 -27.68
C ALA A 50 -33.62 -4.46 -26.42
N SER A 51 -34.34 -4.46 -25.29
CA SER A 51 -33.82 -4.22 -23.94
C SER A 51 -32.88 -5.35 -23.52
N SER A 52 -31.57 -5.20 -23.72
CA SER A 52 -30.58 -6.06 -23.08
C SER A 52 -30.22 -5.46 -21.72
N THR A 53 -30.81 -5.99 -20.66
CA THR A 53 -30.46 -5.70 -19.27
C THR A 53 -29.01 -6.14 -19.04
N ARG A 54 -28.05 -5.22 -19.26
CA ARG A 54 -26.65 -5.41 -18.86
C ARG A 54 -26.63 -5.61 -17.35
N GLN A 55 -26.44 -6.85 -16.90
CA GLN A 55 -26.01 -7.17 -15.55
C GLN A 55 -24.67 -6.46 -15.31
N ARG A 56 -24.72 -5.26 -14.72
CA ARG A 56 -23.54 -4.62 -14.13
C ARG A 56 -23.08 -5.54 -13.01
N SER A 57 -21.87 -6.08 -13.11
CA SER A 57 -21.25 -6.77 -11.97
C SER A 57 -21.18 -5.79 -10.80
N ASN A 58 -21.87 -6.09 -9.70
CA ASN A 58 -21.85 -5.28 -8.48
C ASN A 58 -20.47 -5.36 -7.81
N LYS A 59 -19.52 -4.53 -8.27
CA LYS A 59 -18.24 -4.32 -7.57
C LYS A 59 -18.55 -3.50 -6.31
N THR A 60 -18.20 -4.03 -5.13
CA THR A 60 -18.31 -3.33 -3.84
C THR A 60 -17.58 -1.98 -3.88
N ARG A 61 -18.18 -0.91 -3.32
CA ARG A 61 -17.55 0.41 -3.18
C ARG A 61 -16.65 0.49 -1.94
N PHE A 62 -16.92 -0.36 -0.96
CA PHE A 62 -16.14 -0.47 0.28
C PHE A 62 -14.78 -1.16 0.05
N THR A 63 -13.74 -0.58 0.64
CA THR A 63 -12.38 -1.10 0.77
C THR A 63 -11.93 -0.93 2.23
N GLU A 64 -10.98 -1.75 2.70
CA GLU A 64 -10.46 -1.65 4.08
C GLU A 64 -9.68 -0.34 4.31
N LEU A 65 -9.19 0.31 3.25
CA LEU A 65 -8.58 1.66 3.31
C LEU A 65 -9.55 2.75 3.81
N LEU A 66 -10.85 2.49 3.78
CA LEU A 66 -11.84 3.42 4.35
C LEU A 66 -11.91 3.36 5.87
N LEU A 67 -11.30 2.35 6.48
CA LEU A 67 -11.24 2.17 7.92
C LEU A 67 -10.04 2.91 8.51
N GLU A 68 -9.97 2.93 9.84
CA GLU A 68 -8.77 3.40 10.54
C GLU A 68 -7.60 2.45 10.33
N HIS A 69 -6.37 2.97 10.40
CA HIS A 69 -5.17 2.15 10.27
C HIS A 69 -5.20 0.98 11.29
N GLY A 70 -4.99 -0.24 10.80
CA GLY A 70 -5.05 -1.48 11.57
C GLY A 70 -6.45 -2.06 11.80
N GLU A 71 -7.52 -1.37 11.42
CA GLU A 71 -8.89 -1.90 11.49
C GLU A 71 -9.16 -2.86 10.32
N LYS A 72 -9.75 -4.04 10.61
CA LYS A 72 -9.97 -5.11 9.60
C LYS A 72 -11.45 -5.43 9.47
N GLN A 73 -11.89 -5.78 8.26
CA GLN A 73 -13.22 -6.34 8.04
C GLN A 73 -13.26 -7.81 8.47
N LEU A 74 -14.26 -8.19 9.27
CA LEU A 74 -14.45 -9.56 9.72
C LEU A 74 -15.48 -10.29 8.85
N ASN A 75 -16.73 -9.80 8.86
CA ASN A 75 -17.87 -10.41 8.19
C ASN A 75 -18.77 -9.36 7.54
N ASP A 76 -19.65 -9.80 6.64
CA ASP A 76 -20.70 -8.98 6.06
C ASP A 76 -22.05 -9.72 5.94
N TRP A 77 -23.13 -8.95 6.00
CA TRP A 77 -24.51 -9.42 5.89
C TRP A 77 -25.33 -8.49 5.00
N ALA A 78 -26.24 -9.08 4.23
CA ALA A 78 -27.25 -8.31 3.50
C ALA A 78 -28.33 -7.86 4.49
N VAL A 79 -28.54 -6.55 4.59
CA VAL A 79 -29.47 -5.97 5.56
C VAL A 79 -30.28 -4.84 4.94
N ARG A 80 -31.41 -4.56 5.55
CA ARG A 80 -32.18 -3.33 5.39
C ARG A 80 -31.92 -2.43 6.58
N ALA A 81 -31.31 -1.27 6.33
CA ALA A 81 -30.95 -0.32 7.37
C ALA A 81 -31.96 0.83 7.48
N SER A 82 -32.24 1.27 8.70
CA SER A 82 -32.95 2.51 8.98
C SER A 82 -32.26 3.29 10.08
N SER A 83 -32.40 4.62 10.07
CA SER A 83 -31.86 5.48 11.11
C SER A 83 -32.85 6.52 11.62
N SER A 84 -32.78 6.80 12.92
CA SER A 84 -33.51 7.85 13.61
C SER A 84 -32.55 8.70 14.44
N SER A 85 -32.67 10.02 14.31
CA SER A 85 -31.93 11.01 15.10
C SER A 85 -32.91 11.75 16.01
N GLY A 86 -32.47 12.13 17.21
CA GLY A 86 -33.30 12.81 18.21
C GLY A 86 -33.86 14.18 17.79
N ASP A 87 -33.27 14.83 16.78
CA ASP A 87 -33.76 16.10 16.23
C ASP A 87 -34.83 15.85 15.16
N GLY A 88 -36.09 16.01 15.58
CA GLY A 88 -37.28 15.70 14.79
C GLY A 88 -37.56 16.58 13.55
N ASN A 89 -36.65 17.43 13.06
CA ASN A 89 -37.03 18.39 12.02
C ASN A 89 -35.98 18.89 11.00
N ARG A 90 -34.82 18.23 10.86
CA ARG A 90 -33.98 18.45 9.67
C ARG A 90 -33.97 17.20 8.82
N ALA A 91 -34.58 17.28 7.64
CA ALA A 91 -34.43 16.29 6.59
C ALA A 91 -32.97 16.30 6.12
N SER A 92 -32.08 15.65 6.88
CA SER A 92 -30.74 15.36 6.37
C SER A 92 -30.91 14.38 5.20
N SER A 93 -30.30 14.69 4.06
CA SER A 93 -30.20 13.79 2.90
C SER A 93 -29.58 12.42 3.26
N MET A 94 -29.07 12.28 4.48
CA MET A 94 -28.38 11.13 5.05
C MET A 94 -29.26 10.18 5.87
N ARG A 95 -30.52 10.53 6.15
CA ARG A 95 -31.39 9.63 6.91
C ARG A 95 -31.62 8.33 6.14
N LEU A 96 -31.27 7.20 6.75
CA LEU A 96 -31.54 5.89 6.19
C LEU A 96 -33.03 5.60 6.39
N LYS A 97 -33.78 5.65 5.28
CA LYS A 97 -35.17 5.20 5.22
C LYS A 97 -35.18 3.85 4.55
N GLN A 98 -35.29 2.77 5.33
CA GLN A 98 -35.37 1.38 4.86
C GLN A 98 -34.51 1.10 3.62
N THR A 99 -33.21 1.32 3.77
CA THR A 99 -32.26 1.26 2.67
C THR A 99 -31.57 -0.10 2.67
N ASP A 100 -31.71 -0.82 1.56
CA ASP A 100 -31.03 -2.10 1.39
C ASP A 100 -29.54 -1.89 1.11
N GLY A 101 -28.71 -2.76 1.65
CA GLY A 101 -27.26 -2.66 1.53
C GLY A 101 -26.54 -3.80 2.24
N ARG A 102 -25.24 -3.61 2.48
CA ARG A 102 -24.41 -4.55 3.23
C ARG A 102 -23.93 -3.94 4.53
N MET A 103 -24.25 -4.59 5.63
CA MET A 103 -23.60 -4.31 6.92
C MET A 103 -22.35 -5.16 7.02
N ARG A 104 -21.26 -4.54 7.45
CA ARG A 104 -19.96 -5.15 7.70
C ARG A 104 -19.62 -4.96 9.17
N LEU A 105 -19.18 -6.03 9.81
CA LEU A 105 -18.59 -5.96 11.12
C LEU A 105 -17.07 -5.88 10.95
N CYS A 106 -16.49 -4.84 11.52
CA CYS A 106 -15.05 -4.61 11.54
C CYS A 106 -14.53 -4.72 12.98
N THR A 107 -13.22 -4.83 13.15
CA THR A 107 -12.60 -5.00 14.48
C THR A 107 -12.87 -3.82 15.42
N ARG A 108 -13.15 -2.62 14.91
CA ARG A 108 -13.41 -1.41 15.71
C ARG A 108 -14.74 -0.70 15.40
N SER A 109 -15.49 -1.18 14.41
CA SER A 109 -16.71 -0.51 13.98
C SER A 109 -17.74 -1.43 13.33
N VAL A 110 -18.97 -0.93 13.24
CA VAL A 110 -19.98 -1.44 12.31
C VAL A 110 -20.04 -0.51 11.12
N VAL A 111 -19.92 -1.04 9.91
CA VAL A 111 -19.98 -0.27 8.66
C VAL A 111 -21.18 -0.68 7.84
N PHE A 112 -21.94 0.28 7.33
CA PHE A 112 -23.05 0.03 6.41
C PHE A 112 -22.76 0.66 5.05
N GLU A 113 -22.74 -0.17 4.01
CA GLU A 113 -22.67 0.26 2.61
C GLU A 113 -24.07 0.18 1.98
N PRO A 114 -24.70 1.32 1.68
CA PRO A 114 -25.95 1.35 0.93
C PRO A 114 -25.75 0.78 -0.49
N GLY A 115 -26.76 0.06 -1.00
CA GLY A 115 -26.74 -0.49 -2.36
C GLY A 115 -26.72 0.57 -3.48
N HIS A 116 -27.16 1.79 -3.20
CA HIS A 116 -27.10 2.91 -4.15
C HIS A 116 -25.89 3.81 -3.89
N SER A 117 -25.17 4.16 -4.95
CA SER A 117 -23.94 4.97 -4.90
C SER A 117 -24.16 6.43 -4.49
N SER A 118 -25.38 6.95 -4.59
CA SER A 118 -25.72 8.31 -4.14
C SER A 118 -25.61 8.48 -2.62
N LYS A 119 -25.80 7.40 -1.86
CA LYS A 119 -25.67 7.42 -0.40
C LYS A 119 -24.25 7.04 0.03
N GLY A 120 -23.73 7.78 1.01
CA GLY A 120 -22.44 7.49 1.62
C GLY A 120 -22.44 6.18 2.41
N ILE A 121 -21.26 5.57 2.51
CA ILE A 121 -20.96 4.47 3.41
C ILE A 121 -20.90 5.02 4.82
N VAL A 122 -21.63 4.42 5.75
CA VAL A 122 -21.72 4.86 7.15
C VAL A 122 -20.82 3.98 8.00
N ARG A 123 -19.89 4.57 8.75
CA ARG A 123 -19.04 3.88 9.73
C ARG A 123 -19.41 4.31 11.14
N ILE A 124 -19.64 3.34 12.02
CA ILE A 124 -20.12 3.51 13.39
C ILE A 124 -19.11 2.86 14.34
N PRO A 125 -18.11 3.61 14.84
CA PRO A 125 -17.08 3.05 15.72
C PRO A 125 -17.61 2.66 17.10
N PHE A 126 -17.15 1.53 17.64
CA PHE A 126 -17.56 1.03 18.97
C PHE A 126 -17.30 2.03 20.09
N ARG A 127 -16.17 2.75 20.03
CA ARG A 127 -15.83 3.79 21.01
C ARG A 127 -16.89 4.88 21.17
N PHE A 128 -17.64 5.19 20.10
CA PHE A 128 -18.71 6.19 20.11
C PHE A 128 -20.10 5.60 20.26
N MET A 129 -20.24 4.29 20.49
CA MET A 129 -21.54 3.68 20.79
C MET A 129 -21.95 4.02 22.23
N ILE A 130 -23.24 4.34 22.38
CA ILE A 130 -23.88 4.74 23.65
C ILE A 130 -24.07 3.51 24.55
N SER A 131 -24.41 2.38 23.94
CA SER A 131 -24.63 1.10 24.61
C SER A 131 -24.11 -0.05 23.76
N CYS A 132 -23.90 -1.20 24.40
CA CYS A 132 -23.55 -2.44 23.73
C CYS A 132 -24.59 -2.79 22.65
N PRO A 133 -24.20 -3.28 21.46
CA PRO A 133 -25.14 -3.70 20.43
C PRO A 133 -26.18 -4.70 20.96
N SER A 134 -27.43 -4.55 20.55
CA SER A 134 -28.55 -5.33 21.08
C SER A 134 -29.50 -5.81 19.97
N LEU A 135 -30.36 -6.75 20.32
CA LEU A 135 -31.48 -7.16 19.47
C LEU A 135 -32.76 -6.56 20.03
N VAL A 136 -33.56 -5.94 19.16
CA VAL A 136 -34.85 -5.35 19.51
C VAL A 136 -35.94 -5.93 18.60
N GLU A 137 -37.15 -6.09 19.13
CA GLU A 137 -38.30 -6.48 18.32
C GLU A 137 -38.79 -5.29 17.48
N GLY A 138 -38.91 -5.51 16.17
CA GLY A 138 -39.46 -4.56 15.21
C GLY A 138 -40.86 -4.94 14.76
N ALA A 139 -41.75 -3.94 14.63
CA ALA A 139 -43.04 -4.14 13.99
C ALA A 139 -42.89 -4.26 12.47
N THR A 140 -43.43 -5.34 11.89
CA THR A 140 -43.56 -5.53 10.44
C THR A 140 -44.59 -4.54 9.89
N LEU A 141 -44.19 -3.64 8.99
CA LEU A 141 -45.10 -2.90 8.10
C LEU A 141 -44.99 -3.54 6.71
N SER A 142 -45.59 -4.72 6.54
CA SER A 142 -45.92 -5.21 5.20
C SER A 142 -47.00 -4.29 4.62
N ALA A 143 -46.86 -3.95 3.34
CA ALA A 143 -47.80 -3.09 2.63
C ALA A 143 -49.22 -3.64 2.76
N VAL A 144 -50.13 -2.83 3.30
CA VAL A 144 -51.56 -3.13 3.36
C VAL A 144 -52.12 -3.09 1.94
N THR A 145 -52.23 -4.25 1.30
CA THR A 145 -53.33 -4.47 0.34
C THR A 145 -54.55 -4.85 1.14
N ALA A 146 -55.60 -4.04 1.02
CA ALA A 146 -56.83 -4.13 1.78
C ALA A 146 -57.46 -5.53 1.65
N GLY A 147 -57.77 -6.14 2.80
CA GLY A 147 -58.68 -7.28 2.89
C GLY A 147 -58.01 -8.61 3.21
N ASP A 148 -57.29 -8.73 4.32
CA ASP A 148 -57.22 -10.02 5.01
C ASP A 148 -56.97 -9.87 6.52
N THR A 149 -57.94 -10.28 7.32
CA THR A 149 -57.89 -10.28 8.78
C THR A 149 -57.33 -11.62 9.28
N SER A 150 -56.02 -11.80 9.16
CA SER A 150 -55.27 -12.75 9.97
C SER A 150 -53.90 -12.17 10.30
N LEU A 151 -53.76 -11.65 11.52
CA LEU A 151 -52.54 -11.07 12.06
C LEU A 151 -51.50 -12.18 12.35
N ASN A 152 -50.65 -12.52 11.39
CA ASN A 152 -49.33 -13.06 11.70
C ASN A 152 -48.35 -11.88 11.76
N ARG A 153 -48.23 -11.29 12.96
CA ARG A 153 -47.14 -10.36 13.27
C ARG A 153 -45.90 -11.18 13.57
N ASP A 154 -45.18 -11.63 12.54
CA ASP A 154 -43.81 -12.08 12.77
C ASP A 154 -42.99 -10.83 13.14
N ALA A 155 -42.68 -10.69 14.42
CA ALA A 155 -41.82 -9.64 14.93
C ALA A 155 -40.43 -9.82 14.32
N GLU A 156 -39.98 -8.85 13.53
CA GLU A 156 -38.67 -8.91 12.90
C GLU A 156 -37.61 -8.59 13.97
N ILE A 157 -36.65 -9.49 14.19
CA ILE A 157 -35.55 -9.26 15.13
C ILE A 157 -34.55 -8.30 14.47
N ILE A 158 -34.42 -7.11 15.04
CA ILE A 158 -33.58 -6.02 14.51
C ILE A 158 -32.29 -5.94 15.32
N PHE A 159 -31.15 -5.90 14.62
CA PHE A 159 -29.87 -5.54 15.22
C PHE A 159 -29.79 -4.01 15.38
N ALA A 160 -29.68 -3.53 16.61
CA ALA A 160 -29.72 -2.12 16.95
C ALA A 160 -28.39 -1.62 17.50
N VAL A 161 -27.99 -0.43 17.04
CA VAL A 161 -26.78 0.27 17.49
C VAL A 161 -27.09 1.75 17.65
N SER A 162 -26.80 2.31 18.82
CA SER A 162 -26.95 3.73 19.11
C SER A 162 -25.57 4.37 19.27
N SER A 163 -25.32 5.50 18.61
CA SER A 163 -24.02 6.15 18.64
C SER A 163 -24.12 7.67 18.72
N THR A 164 -23.23 8.29 19.49
CA THR A 164 -23.07 9.75 19.56
C THR A 164 -22.35 10.32 18.35
N ARG A 165 -21.59 9.50 17.62
CA ARG A 165 -20.78 9.95 16.49
C ARG A 165 -20.60 8.84 15.45
N HIS A 166 -20.85 9.18 14.20
CA HIS A 166 -20.60 8.30 13.06
C HIS A 166 -19.97 9.08 11.90
N PHE A 167 -19.42 8.35 10.94
CA PHE A 167 -18.73 8.91 9.79
C PHE A 167 -19.42 8.51 8.50
N VAL A 168 -19.54 9.45 7.56
CA VAL A 168 -20.09 9.20 6.23
C VAL A 168 -18.98 9.38 5.19
N MET A 169 -18.82 8.37 4.33
CA MET A 169 -17.70 8.24 3.39
C MET A 169 -18.23 7.97 1.99
N LYS A 170 -17.53 8.41 0.94
CA LYS A 170 -17.85 8.09 -0.46
C LYS A 170 -19.30 8.36 -0.89
N SER A 171 -19.87 9.47 -0.41
CA SER A 171 -21.17 9.97 -0.92
C SER A 171 -21.06 10.26 -2.41
N ASN A 172 -22.07 9.88 -3.19
CA ASN A 172 -22.03 9.92 -4.67
C ASN A 172 -20.84 9.17 -5.30
N ASN A 173 -20.22 8.23 -4.57
CA ASN A 173 -19.01 7.52 -4.97
C ASN A 173 -17.78 8.44 -5.18
N ILE A 174 -17.75 9.60 -4.52
CA ILE A 174 -16.64 10.56 -4.58
C ILE A 174 -15.70 10.33 -3.39
N ILE A 175 -14.40 10.20 -3.65
CA ILE A 175 -13.40 10.08 -2.59
C ILE A 175 -13.09 11.47 -2.04
N CYS A 176 -13.35 11.69 -0.76
CA CYS A 176 -13.18 12.95 -0.06
C CYS A 176 -12.97 12.70 1.44
N PRO A 177 -12.58 13.73 2.22
CA PRO A 177 -12.55 13.64 3.67
C PRO A 177 -13.88 13.15 4.23
N TYR A 178 -13.81 12.38 5.31
CA TYR A 178 -14.99 11.78 5.94
C TYR A 178 -15.82 12.85 6.62
N GLU A 179 -17.11 12.81 6.38
CA GLU A 179 -18.04 13.69 7.07
C GLU A 179 -18.34 13.12 8.44
N GLN A 180 -17.99 13.88 9.48
CA GLN A 180 -18.22 13.48 10.86
C GLN A 180 -19.56 14.03 11.35
N ILE A 181 -20.48 13.13 11.68
CA ILE A 181 -21.79 13.47 12.22
C ILE A 181 -21.77 13.26 13.74
N GLN A 182 -22.09 14.31 14.49
CA GLN A 182 -22.07 14.30 15.97
C GLN A 182 -23.47 14.28 16.60
N THR A 183 -24.51 14.14 15.78
CA THR A 183 -25.89 13.98 16.28
C THR A 183 -26.12 12.55 16.74
N PRO A 184 -26.60 12.31 17.97
CA PRO A 184 -26.97 10.97 18.43
C PRO A 184 -27.94 10.31 17.45
N THR A 185 -27.57 9.12 16.99
CA THR A 185 -28.30 8.40 15.94
C THR A 185 -28.45 6.93 16.32
N ASP A 186 -29.68 6.45 16.22
CA ASP A 186 -30.02 5.03 16.35
C ASP A 186 -30.06 4.41 14.95
N PHE A 187 -29.29 3.35 14.78
CA PHE A 187 -29.24 2.54 13.58
C PHE A 187 -29.91 1.19 13.84
N ARG A 188 -30.77 0.80 12.91
CA ARG A 188 -31.53 -0.45 12.95
C ARG A 188 -31.28 -1.24 11.68
N PHE A 189 -30.83 -2.48 11.84
CA PHE A 189 -30.48 -3.36 10.73
C PHE A 189 -31.34 -4.63 10.78
N ALA A 190 -32.24 -4.76 9.82
CA ALA A 190 -33.05 -5.95 9.57
C ALA A 190 -32.30 -6.88 8.62
N PHE A 191 -32.05 -8.13 9.01
CA PHE A 191 -31.24 -9.06 8.22
C PHE A 191 -32.10 -9.78 7.18
N LEU A 192 -31.67 -9.77 5.91
CA LEU A 192 -32.52 -10.25 4.81
C LEU A 192 -32.53 -11.78 4.65
N HIS A 193 -31.39 -12.44 4.91
CA HIS A 193 -31.20 -13.87 4.58
C HIS A 193 -30.49 -14.66 5.69
N SER A 194 -30.38 -14.10 6.90
CA SER A 194 -29.59 -14.70 7.99
C SER A 194 -30.05 -14.19 9.35
N SER A 195 -29.82 -14.95 10.42
CA SER A 195 -30.08 -14.49 11.78
C SER A 195 -29.03 -13.44 12.23
N PRO A 196 -29.43 -12.40 12.99
CA PRO A 196 -28.50 -11.42 13.54
C PRO A 196 -27.71 -11.94 14.75
N SER A 197 -28.01 -13.13 15.28
CA SER A 197 -27.39 -13.63 16.53
C SER A 197 -25.87 -13.77 16.46
N SER A 198 -25.31 -14.23 15.34
CA SER A 198 -23.85 -14.36 15.17
C SER A 198 -23.15 -13.00 15.07
N ALA A 199 -23.76 -12.06 14.34
CA ALA A 199 -23.29 -10.68 14.26
C ALA A 199 -23.30 -10.00 15.64
N LEU A 200 -24.35 -10.24 16.43
CA LEU A 200 -24.47 -9.72 17.80
C LEU A 200 -23.37 -10.25 18.72
N ALA A 201 -23.17 -11.57 18.76
CA ALA A 201 -22.16 -12.16 19.64
C ALA A 201 -20.77 -11.56 19.38
N LEU A 202 -20.38 -11.45 18.11
CA LEU A 202 -19.11 -10.85 17.70
C LEU A 202 -19.05 -9.35 18.03
N ALA A 203 -20.11 -8.58 17.70
CA ALA A 203 -20.14 -7.15 17.94
C ALA A 203 -20.08 -6.81 19.43
N LYS A 204 -20.73 -7.60 20.31
CA LYS A 204 -20.63 -7.46 21.76
C LYS A 204 -19.20 -7.68 22.25
N ALA A 205 -18.56 -8.78 21.83
CA ALA A 205 -17.19 -9.10 22.23
C ALA A 205 -16.18 -7.99 21.84
N LEU A 206 -16.34 -7.41 20.64
CA LEU A 206 -15.49 -6.32 20.15
C LEU A 206 -15.78 -4.99 20.86
N TYR A 207 -17.06 -4.70 21.12
CA TYR A 207 -17.45 -3.50 21.86
C TYR A 207 -16.87 -3.50 23.28
N GLU A 208 -17.00 -4.61 24.02
CA GLU A 208 -16.43 -4.72 25.37
C GLU A 208 -14.90 -4.62 25.36
N LEU A 209 -14.25 -5.24 24.37
CA LEU A 209 -12.79 -5.13 24.20
C LEU A 209 -12.37 -3.66 24.01
N GLU A 210 -13.04 -2.93 23.11
CA GLU A 210 -12.78 -1.51 22.88
C GLU A 210 -12.98 -0.68 24.17
N LYS A 211 -14.07 -0.91 24.91
CA LYS A 211 -14.35 -0.19 26.16
C LYS A 211 -13.36 -0.53 27.29
N SER A 212 -12.87 -1.77 27.35
CA SER A 212 -11.85 -2.18 28.33
C SER A 212 -10.44 -1.63 28.03
N SER A 213 -10.16 -1.36 26.74
CA SER A 213 -8.88 -0.80 26.28
C SER A 213 -8.77 0.72 26.38
N ALA A 214 -9.86 1.41 26.72
CA ALA A 214 -9.84 2.86 26.90
C ALA A 214 -9.06 3.23 28.17
N PRO A 215 -8.13 4.20 28.12
CA PRO A 215 -7.43 4.67 29.31
C PRO A 215 -8.46 5.13 30.35
N SER A 216 -8.25 4.72 31.60
CA SER A 216 -9.12 4.93 32.75
C SER A 216 -9.24 6.41 33.11
N ASP A 217 -10.02 7.17 32.34
CA ASP A 217 -10.44 8.52 32.65
C ASP A 217 -11.90 8.73 32.23
N ALA A 218 -12.80 7.98 32.87
CA ALA A 218 -14.18 8.37 33.07
C ALA A 218 -14.79 7.48 34.16
N ARG A 219 -15.17 8.10 35.28
CA ARG A 219 -15.90 7.48 36.39
C ARG A 219 -17.08 6.66 35.86
N PHE A 220 -17.03 5.34 36.03
CA PHE A 220 -18.21 4.48 35.93
C PHE A 220 -18.79 4.30 37.34
N ASP A 221 -20.04 4.73 37.50
CA ASP A 221 -20.86 4.48 38.69
C ASP A 221 -21.28 2.99 38.70
N PRO A 222 -20.98 2.20 39.75
CA PRO A 222 -21.27 0.76 39.79
C PRO A 222 -22.75 0.40 39.98
N ARG A 223 -23.72 1.30 39.77
CA ARG A 223 -25.13 1.08 40.18
C ARG A 223 -26.16 0.98 39.06
N VAL A 224 -25.80 0.40 37.91
CA VAL A 224 -26.81 -0.03 36.93
C VAL A 224 -26.58 -1.49 36.55
N ILE A 225 -26.79 -2.39 37.51
CA ILE A 225 -27.12 -3.79 37.26
C ILE A 225 -28.30 -4.11 38.16
N GLU A 226 -29.51 -3.91 37.66
CA GLU A 226 -30.67 -4.66 38.15
C GLU A 226 -31.48 -5.18 36.97
N ASN A 227 -31.45 -6.51 36.86
CA ASN A 227 -32.57 -7.39 36.59
C ASN A 227 -33.51 -7.02 35.43
N HIS A 228 -33.21 -7.57 34.26
CA HIS A 228 -34.26 -8.10 33.40
C HIS A 228 -33.89 -9.50 32.93
N ASP A 229 -34.33 -10.47 33.73
CA ASP A 229 -34.53 -11.85 33.33
C ASP A 229 -35.72 -11.86 32.34
N VAL A 230 -35.43 -11.96 31.05
CA VAL A 230 -36.44 -12.23 30.03
C VAL A 230 -36.01 -13.48 29.30
N GLY A 231 -36.59 -14.60 29.72
CA GLY A 231 -36.46 -15.88 29.07
C GLY A 231 -36.85 -15.78 27.59
N THR A 232 -35.87 -15.98 26.71
CA THR A 232 -36.12 -16.33 25.31
C THR A 232 -35.26 -17.54 24.98
N ASN A 233 -35.94 -18.66 24.76
CA ASN A 233 -35.40 -19.89 24.19
C ASN A 233 -34.88 -19.61 22.77
N THR A 234 -33.70 -19.02 22.66
CA THR A 234 -32.92 -18.98 21.42
C THR A 234 -31.90 -20.10 21.51
N ARG A 235 -32.09 -21.15 20.69
CA ARG A 235 -31.06 -22.17 20.47
C ARG A 235 -29.86 -21.48 19.82
N LEU A 236 -28.93 -20.99 20.64
CA LEU A 236 -27.58 -20.66 20.22
C LEU A 236 -27.01 -21.85 19.43
N PRO A 237 -26.26 -21.63 18.35
CA PRO A 237 -25.40 -22.68 17.81
C PRO A 237 -24.45 -23.12 18.92
N LYS A 238 -24.56 -24.39 19.35
CA LYS A 238 -23.92 -24.93 20.56
C LYS A 238 -22.38 -24.78 20.61
N ALA A 239 -21.73 -24.47 19.49
CA ALA A 239 -20.28 -24.33 19.39
C ALA A 239 -19.76 -22.95 19.85
N LEU A 240 -20.40 -21.85 19.44
CA LEU A 240 -19.95 -20.48 19.77
C LEU A 240 -20.37 -20.03 21.17
N ALA A 241 -21.47 -20.56 21.70
CA ALA A 241 -21.94 -20.28 23.06
C ALA A 241 -21.10 -20.94 24.16
N LYS A 242 -20.29 -21.94 23.80
CA LYS A 242 -19.42 -22.70 24.72
C LYS A 242 -17.97 -22.22 24.73
N MET A 243 -17.57 -21.40 23.76
CA MET A 243 -16.21 -20.87 23.68
C MET A 243 -16.10 -19.63 24.55
N ASP A 244 -15.06 -19.55 25.36
CA ASP A 244 -14.77 -18.33 26.09
C ASP A 244 -14.43 -17.17 25.13
N GLN A 245 -14.65 -15.95 25.59
CA GLN A 245 -14.44 -14.72 24.82
C GLN A 245 -13.00 -14.60 24.29
N LYS A 246 -12.03 -15.10 25.07
CA LYS A 246 -10.60 -15.09 24.72
C LYS A 246 -10.30 -15.96 23.50
N THR A 247 -10.91 -17.14 23.43
CA THR A 247 -10.79 -18.10 22.32
C THR A 247 -11.44 -17.57 21.04
N VAL A 248 -12.58 -16.88 21.16
CA VAL A 248 -13.25 -16.24 20.01
C VAL A 248 -12.38 -15.11 19.44
N LEU A 249 -11.86 -14.23 20.30
CA LEU A 249 -10.97 -13.16 19.86
C LEU A 249 -9.65 -13.71 19.29
N GLN A 250 -9.07 -14.74 19.91
CA GLN A 250 -7.88 -15.42 19.39
C GLN A 250 -8.12 -15.98 17.99
N ARG A 251 -9.25 -16.66 17.73
CA ARG A 251 -9.57 -17.16 16.39
C ARG A 251 -9.86 -16.06 15.36
N ILE A 252 -10.29 -14.88 15.80
CA ILE A 252 -10.56 -13.72 14.94
C ILE A 252 -9.25 -13.04 14.51
N PHE A 253 -8.36 -12.79 15.48
CA PHE A 253 -7.08 -12.12 15.24
C PHE A 253 -6.00 -13.08 14.73
N ASP A 254 -6.09 -14.36 15.09
CA ASP A 254 -5.12 -15.41 14.78
C ASP A 254 -5.83 -16.72 14.37
N PRO A 255 -6.42 -16.78 13.16
CA PRO A 255 -7.12 -17.97 12.70
C PRO A 255 -6.18 -19.18 12.54
N PRO A 256 -6.63 -20.40 12.87
CA PRO A 256 -5.84 -21.62 12.76
C PRO A 256 -5.62 -22.05 11.30
N VAL A 257 -4.50 -22.71 11.04
CA VAL A 257 -4.07 -23.22 9.72
C VAL A 257 -4.97 -24.35 9.20
N GLU A 258 -5.73 -25.01 10.09
CA GLU A 258 -6.53 -26.20 9.80
C GLU A 258 -7.74 -25.97 8.88
N ILE A 259 -7.95 -24.75 8.39
CA ILE A 259 -9.02 -24.46 7.43
C ILE A 259 -8.82 -25.35 6.18
N PRO A 260 -9.86 -26.10 5.76
CA PRO A 260 -9.74 -27.02 4.64
C PRO A 260 -9.49 -26.25 3.34
N PHE A 261 -8.30 -26.42 2.77
CA PHE A 261 -8.05 -26.16 1.35
C PHE A 261 -8.49 -27.40 0.59
N GLU A 262 -9.60 -27.32 -0.14
CA GLU A 262 -10.14 -28.44 -0.90
C GLU A 262 -9.46 -28.53 -2.27
N SER A 263 -8.97 -29.72 -2.64
CA SER A 263 -8.33 -29.98 -3.94
C SER A 263 -9.25 -29.75 -5.15
N ILE A 264 -10.56 -29.65 -4.93
CA ILE A 264 -11.54 -29.25 -5.95
C ILE A 264 -11.28 -27.86 -6.53
N HIS A 265 -10.49 -27.04 -5.83
CA HIS A 265 -10.13 -25.70 -6.28
C HIS A 265 -8.90 -25.65 -7.19
N PHE A 266 -8.21 -26.78 -7.40
CA PHE A 266 -7.12 -26.87 -8.36
C PHE A 266 -7.62 -26.67 -9.79
N LEU A 267 -6.87 -25.90 -10.57
CA LEU A 267 -7.20 -25.63 -11.96
C LEU A 267 -7.00 -26.86 -12.85
N HIS A 268 -6.14 -27.79 -12.44
CA HIS A 268 -5.86 -29.02 -13.18
C HIS A 268 -6.08 -30.27 -12.32
N VAL A 269 -6.72 -31.28 -12.91
CA VAL A 269 -7.08 -32.55 -12.22
C VAL A 269 -5.84 -33.32 -11.72
N HIS A 270 -4.70 -33.14 -12.36
CA HIS A 270 -3.45 -33.82 -12.02
C HIS A 270 -2.47 -32.95 -11.23
N GLU A 271 -2.85 -31.72 -10.89
CA GLU A 271 -2.02 -30.78 -10.13
C GLU A 271 -1.64 -31.36 -8.76
N GLN A 272 -0.35 -31.30 -8.42
CA GLN A 272 0.18 -31.88 -7.19
C GLN A 272 0.64 -30.80 -6.21
N PRO A 273 0.25 -30.86 -4.92
CA PRO A 273 0.78 -29.96 -3.90
C PRO A 273 2.25 -30.29 -3.63
N LEU A 274 3.10 -29.26 -3.65
CA LEU A 274 4.53 -29.33 -3.37
C LEU A 274 4.91 -28.76 -2.01
N SER A 275 4.06 -27.90 -1.43
CA SER A 275 4.23 -27.39 -0.07
C SER A 275 3.11 -27.91 0.84
N PRO A 276 3.33 -27.98 2.17
CA PRO A 276 2.23 -28.01 3.11
C PRO A 276 1.38 -26.72 3.01
N LYS A 277 0.24 -26.71 3.69
CA LYS A 277 -0.53 -25.48 3.92
C LYS A 277 0.27 -24.57 4.83
N VAL A 278 0.65 -23.40 4.33
CA VAL A 278 1.46 -22.43 5.07
C VAL A 278 0.61 -21.21 5.35
N LYS A 279 0.55 -20.78 6.61
CA LYS A 279 -0.05 -19.48 6.94
C LYS A 279 0.86 -18.37 6.44
N CYS A 280 0.30 -17.44 5.70
CA CYS A 280 1.02 -16.27 5.23
C CYS A 280 0.08 -15.06 5.14
N THR A 281 0.68 -13.90 4.97
CA THR A 281 -0.03 -12.64 4.78
C THR A 281 0.35 -12.03 3.45
N VAL A 282 -0.64 -11.77 2.58
CA VAL A 282 -0.42 -10.94 1.38
C VAL A 282 -0.42 -9.48 1.82
N LYS A 283 0.67 -8.77 1.54
CA LYS A 283 0.84 -7.36 1.89
C LYS A 283 0.54 -6.47 0.67
N GLN A 284 -0.09 -5.34 0.95
CA GLN A 284 -0.34 -4.23 0.02
C GLN A 284 -0.13 -2.92 0.78
N PRO A 285 0.02 -1.78 0.09
CA PRO A 285 0.16 -0.49 0.77
C PRO A 285 -0.99 -0.25 1.77
N LEU A 286 -0.67 -0.13 3.06
CA LEU A 286 -1.62 0.03 4.19
C LEU A 286 -2.70 -1.06 4.33
N MET A 287 -2.56 -2.19 3.64
CA MET A 287 -3.51 -3.30 3.69
C MET A 287 -2.79 -4.63 3.81
N GLU A 288 -3.38 -5.55 4.56
CA GLU A 288 -2.83 -6.89 4.70
C GLU A 288 -3.94 -7.93 4.79
N HIS A 289 -3.68 -9.07 4.19
CA HIS A 289 -4.65 -10.14 4.04
C HIS A 289 -4.03 -11.43 4.51
N VAL A 290 -4.46 -11.91 5.68
CA VAL A 290 -3.98 -13.17 6.24
C VAL A 290 -4.70 -14.33 5.58
N GLY A 291 -3.99 -15.41 5.29
CA GLY A 291 -4.54 -16.58 4.62
C GLY A 291 -3.62 -17.79 4.64
N ILE A 292 -3.97 -18.78 3.83
CA ILE A 292 -3.19 -20.00 3.57
C ILE A 292 -2.61 -19.93 2.17
N LEU A 293 -1.30 -20.15 2.08
CA LEU A 293 -0.57 -20.42 0.86
C LEU A 293 -0.43 -21.93 0.64
N MET A 294 -0.57 -22.37 -0.60
CA MET A 294 -0.20 -23.69 -1.06
C MET A 294 0.51 -23.58 -2.41
N VAL A 295 1.71 -24.15 -2.51
CA VAL A 295 2.49 -24.23 -3.75
C VAL A 295 2.25 -25.60 -4.39
N THR A 296 2.05 -25.61 -5.69
CA THR A 296 1.85 -26.80 -6.53
C THR A 296 2.90 -26.83 -7.65
N ASP A 297 2.88 -27.88 -8.46
CA ASP A 297 3.69 -28.00 -9.68
C ASP A 297 3.25 -27.02 -10.81
N CYS A 298 2.07 -26.41 -10.71
CA CYS A 298 1.56 -25.46 -11.70
C CYS A 298 1.65 -23.98 -11.25
N GLY A 299 1.67 -23.72 -9.94
CA GLY A 299 1.55 -22.36 -9.40
C GLY A 299 1.53 -22.31 -7.88
N PHE A 300 1.04 -21.19 -7.35
CA PHE A 300 0.70 -21.07 -5.94
C PHE A 300 -0.68 -20.46 -5.77
N TYR A 301 -1.41 -21.01 -4.80
CA TYR A 301 -2.74 -20.55 -4.40
C TYR A 301 -2.66 -19.82 -3.06
N PHE A 302 -3.39 -18.72 -2.97
CA PHE A 302 -3.63 -18.04 -1.71
C PHE A 302 -5.12 -18.00 -1.40
N GLN A 303 -5.48 -18.58 -0.25
CA GLN A 303 -6.82 -18.54 0.31
C GLN A 303 -6.85 -17.58 1.50
N ARG A 304 -7.51 -16.43 1.34
CA ARG A 304 -7.68 -15.48 2.45
C ARG A 304 -8.56 -16.08 3.55
N PHE A 305 -8.18 -15.90 4.81
CA PHE A 305 -9.00 -16.25 5.98
C PHE A 305 -10.19 -15.30 6.13
N HIS A 306 -9.97 -14.01 5.97
CA HIS A 306 -11.00 -12.98 6.20
C HIS A 306 -11.76 -12.63 4.92
N GLY A 307 -13.09 -12.58 5.00
CA GLY A 307 -13.97 -12.22 3.88
C GLY A 307 -14.96 -13.29 3.46
N GLY A 308 -15.07 -14.39 4.20
CA GLY A 308 -16.29 -15.17 4.18
C GLY A 308 -16.76 -15.44 5.60
N ALA A 309 -18.08 -15.32 5.78
CA ALA A 309 -18.79 -15.48 7.03
C ALA A 309 -18.19 -16.57 7.92
N VAL A 310 -17.91 -16.25 9.19
CA VAL A 310 -18.03 -17.24 10.26
C VAL A 310 -19.41 -17.89 10.10
N THR A 311 -19.44 -19.14 9.64
CA THR A 311 -20.67 -19.90 9.53
C THR A 311 -21.22 -20.15 10.93
N ASN A 312 -22.51 -20.44 11.05
CA ASN A 312 -23.16 -20.60 12.35
C ASN A 312 -22.53 -21.73 13.21
N ASP A 313 -21.70 -22.59 12.64
CA ASP A 313 -20.93 -23.67 13.27
C ASP A 313 -19.50 -23.28 13.68
N GLY A 314 -19.05 -22.05 13.42
CA GLY A 314 -17.68 -21.60 13.67
C GLY A 314 -16.68 -21.91 12.54
N GLY A 315 -17.15 -22.39 11.39
CA GLY A 315 -16.36 -22.49 10.16
C GLY A 315 -16.14 -21.13 9.49
N VAL A 316 -15.16 -21.02 8.58
CA VAL A 316 -14.84 -19.78 7.85
C VAL A 316 -15.20 -19.98 6.39
N LYS A 317 -16.12 -19.19 5.81
CA LYS A 317 -16.35 -19.24 4.35
C LYS A 317 -15.10 -18.72 3.62
N SER A 318 -14.66 -19.43 2.58
CA SER A 318 -13.57 -19.00 1.71
C SER A 318 -14.07 -17.98 0.65
N LYS A 319 -13.32 -16.90 0.44
CA LYS A 319 -13.37 -16.13 -0.82
C LYS A 319 -12.73 -16.95 -1.94
N PRO A 320 -12.99 -16.68 -3.24
CA PRO A 320 -12.28 -17.35 -4.32
C PRO A 320 -10.76 -17.21 -4.15
N HIS A 321 -10.05 -18.31 -4.36
CA HIS A 321 -8.61 -18.42 -4.27
C HIS A 321 -7.94 -17.51 -5.31
N SER A 322 -6.89 -16.80 -4.92
CA SER A 322 -5.98 -16.20 -5.89
C SER A 322 -5.00 -17.27 -6.36
N PHE A 323 -4.79 -17.38 -7.66
CA PHE A 323 -3.81 -18.30 -8.26
C PHE A 323 -2.81 -17.53 -9.11
N TRP A 324 -1.53 -17.88 -8.96
CA TRP A 324 -0.45 -17.37 -9.78
C TRP A 324 0.35 -18.53 -10.34
N SER A 325 0.52 -18.55 -11.66
CA SER A 325 1.23 -19.64 -12.33
C SER A 325 2.74 -19.52 -12.13
N ILE A 326 3.39 -20.65 -11.87
CA ILE A 326 4.86 -20.74 -11.88
C ILE A 326 5.41 -20.31 -13.24
N ARG A 327 4.71 -20.58 -14.34
CA ARG A 327 5.15 -20.17 -15.69
C ARG A 327 5.32 -18.67 -15.83
N ASP A 328 4.46 -17.90 -15.14
CA ASP A 328 4.50 -16.45 -15.17
C ASP A 328 5.58 -15.89 -14.24
N MET A 329 6.11 -16.65 -13.28
CA MET A 329 7.15 -16.15 -12.38
C MET A 329 8.44 -15.81 -13.14
N LYS A 330 8.96 -14.61 -12.87
CA LYS A 330 10.19 -14.06 -13.46
C LYS A 330 11.33 -13.95 -12.46
N ALA A 331 11.01 -13.62 -11.21
CA ALA A 331 12.00 -13.52 -10.15
C ALA A 331 11.35 -13.54 -8.78
N ILE A 332 12.20 -13.59 -7.78
CA ILE A 332 11.85 -13.46 -6.39
C ILE A 332 12.76 -12.43 -5.72
N ALA A 333 12.39 -11.97 -4.52
CA ALA A 333 13.25 -11.17 -3.68
C ALA A 333 12.90 -11.40 -2.22
N ARG A 334 13.92 -11.53 -1.36
CA ARG A 334 13.70 -11.57 0.08
C ARG A 334 13.35 -10.15 0.56
N ARG A 335 12.43 -10.05 1.50
CA ARG A 335 11.84 -8.78 1.92
C ARG A 335 11.63 -8.77 3.42
N TYR A 336 11.39 -7.57 3.93
CA TYR A 336 10.99 -7.35 5.31
C TYR A 336 9.46 -7.27 5.42
N ASP A 337 8.93 -7.68 6.57
CA ASP A 337 7.61 -7.26 7.05
C ASP A 337 7.83 -6.52 8.38
N GLY A 338 7.52 -5.22 8.41
CA GLY A 338 8.02 -4.35 9.47
C GLY A 338 9.55 -4.42 9.49
N LEU A 339 10.20 -4.71 10.61
CA LEU A 339 11.66 -4.88 10.70
C LEU A 339 12.10 -6.35 10.65
N LYS A 340 11.21 -7.29 10.33
CA LYS A 340 11.48 -8.75 10.36
C LYS A 340 11.81 -9.27 8.97
N ASP A 341 12.87 -10.07 8.83
CA ASP A 341 13.30 -10.71 7.57
C ASP A 341 12.43 -11.94 7.22
N ILE A 342 11.12 -11.74 7.05
CA ILE A 342 10.13 -12.83 6.87
C ILE A 342 9.28 -12.65 5.61
N GLY A 343 9.60 -11.67 4.77
CA GLY A 343 8.91 -11.36 3.53
C GLY A 343 9.52 -12.05 2.30
N LEU A 344 8.69 -12.34 1.31
CA LEU A 344 9.05 -12.79 -0.03
C LEU A 344 8.21 -12.03 -1.06
N GLU A 345 8.87 -11.33 -1.97
CA GLU A 345 8.22 -10.75 -3.14
C GLU A 345 8.42 -11.65 -4.35
N ILE A 346 7.34 -11.96 -5.07
CA ILE A 346 7.36 -12.76 -6.29
C ILE A 346 6.96 -11.88 -7.46
N TYR A 347 7.82 -11.77 -8.48
CA TYR A 347 7.61 -11.00 -9.69
C TYR A 347 7.06 -11.88 -10.82
N LEU A 348 6.05 -11.39 -11.55
CA LEU A 348 5.25 -12.17 -12.50
C LEU A 348 5.30 -11.58 -13.91
N ALA A 349 4.89 -12.36 -14.91
CA ALA A 349 4.79 -11.99 -16.31
C ALA A 349 3.48 -11.23 -16.63
N ARG A 350 3.45 -10.42 -17.69
CA ARG A 350 2.33 -9.57 -18.09
C ARG A 350 1.56 -10.37 -19.10
N ARG A 351 0.29 -10.56 -18.81
CA ARG A 351 -0.65 -11.12 -19.76
C ARG A 351 -1.20 -9.98 -20.60
N GLU A 352 -1.01 -10.05 -21.92
CA GLU A 352 -1.61 -9.11 -22.86
C GLU A 352 -3.15 -9.10 -22.69
N GLY A 353 -3.77 -7.91 -22.71
CA GLY A 353 -5.23 -7.76 -22.67
C GLY A 353 -5.89 -7.57 -21.28
N CYS A 354 -5.14 -7.58 -20.18
CA CYS A 354 -5.69 -7.23 -18.86
C CYS A 354 -5.85 -5.72 -18.69
N ALA A 355 -7.10 -5.23 -18.60
CA ALA A 355 -7.44 -3.82 -18.40
C ALA A 355 -7.05 -3.25 -17.01
N ASN A 356 -6.60 -4.11 -16.08
CA ASN A 356 -6.04 -3.66 -14.82
C ASN A 356 -4.59 -3.19 -15.05
N LYS A 357 -4.42 -1.87 -15.14
CA LYS A 357 -3.16 -1.17 -14.84
C LYS A 357 -2.82 -1.33 -13.35
N SER A 358 -2.81 -2.55 -12.80
CA SER A 358 -2.26 -2.75 -11.47
C SER A 358 -0.80 -2.33 -11.56
N LEU A 359 -0.43 -1.29 -10.81
CA LEU A 359 0.94 -0.78 -10.74
C LEU A 359 1.91 -1.94 -10.43
N TYR A 360 1.47 -2.94 -9.68
CA TYR A 360 2.31 -4.02 -9.17
C TYR A 360 2.11 -5.31 -9.95
N ARG A 361 3.19 -5.76 -10.59
CA ARG A 361 3.30 -7.07 -11.24
C ARG A 361 4.03 -8.07 -10.33
N SER A 362 3.91 -7.86 -9.03
CA SER A 362 4.49 -8.69 -7.99
C SER A 362 3.51 -8.90 -6.84
N VAL A 363 3.74 -9.93 -6.03
CA VAL A 363 2.99 -10.22 -4.82
C VAL A 363 3.97 -10.29 -3.65
N LEU A 364 3.74 -9.49 -2.61
CA LEU A 364 4.50 -9.54 -1.37
C LEU A 364 3.78 -10.45 -0.37
N LEU A 365 4.47 -11.51 0.06
CA LEU A 365 4.03 -12.48 1.06
C LEU A 365 4.87 -12.31 2.32
N SER A 366 4.25 -12.34 3.49
CA SER A 366 4.92 -12.40 4.80
C SER A 366 4.61 -13.74 5.46
N PHE A 367 5.62 -14.35 6.08
CA PHE A 367 5.56 -15.67 6.70
C PHE A 367 5.79 -15.60 8.20
N GLU A 368 5.49 -16.69 8.91
CA GLU A 368 5.70 -16.78 10.36
C GLU A 368 7.19 -16.73 10.74
N SER A 369 8.06 -17.30 9.91
CA SER A 369 9.50 -17.35 10.18
C SER A 369 10.35 -17.36 8.90
N VAL A 370 11.64 -17.10 9.08
CA VAL A 370 12.66 -17.18 8.02
C VAL A 370 12.70 -18.59 7.42
N GLU A 371 12.62 -19.62 8.27
CA GLU A 371 12.71 -21.03 7.86
C GLU A 371 11.54 -21.42 6.95
N VAL A 372 10.33 -20.96 7.29
CA VAL A 372 9.12 -21.18 6.47
C VAL A 372 9.28 -20.51 5.11
N ARG A 373 9.70 -19.23 5.09
CA ARG A 373 9.97 -18.48 3.85
C ARG A 373 10.99 -19.23 2.97
N GLU A 374 12.13 -19.62 3.53
CA GLU A 374 13.18 -20.32 2.77
C GLU A 374 12.71 -21.69 2.26
N SER A 375 11.82 -22.38 2.99
CA SER A 375 11.22 -23.63 2.47
C SER A 375 10.43 -23.37 1.18
N ILE A 376 9.64 -22.28 1.14
CA ILE A 376 8.87 -21.89 -0.04
C ILE A 376 9.79 -21.47 -1.17
N VAL A 377 10.84 -20.68 -0.88
CA VAL A 377 11.85 -20.29 -1.87
C VAL A 377 12.50 -21.51 -2.53
N ARG A 378 12.93 -22.50 -1.74
CA ARG A 378 13.52 -23.74 -2.26
C ARG A 378 12.56 -24.52 -3.16
N ILE A 379 11.29 -24.62 -2.76
CA ILE A 379 10.25 -25.26 -3.58
C ILE A 379 10.11 -24.53 -4.92
N LEU A 380 9.96 -23.19 -4.91
CA LEU A 380 9.79 -22.39 -6.12
C LEU A 380 11.01 -22.50 -7.07
N LEU A 381 12.23 -22.48 -6.53
CA LEU A 381 13.46 -22.66 -7.30
C LEU A 381 13.55 -24.05 -7.92
N SER A 382 13.13 -25.09 -7.19
CA SER A 382 13.14 -26.48 -7.69
C SER A 382 12.25 -26.71 -8.92
N GLN A 383 11.21 -25.89 -9.10
CA GLN A 383 10.28 -26.00 -10.22
C GLN A 383 10.77 -25.30 -11.51
N LYS A 384 11.83 -24.49 -11.41
CA LYS A 384 12.32 -23.62 -12.49
C LYS A 384 13.71 -24.02 -12.99
N GLN A 385 14.03 -25.32 -13.02
CA GLN A 385 15.38 -25.82 -13.35
C GLN A 385 15.91 -25.40 -14.74
N GLN A 386 15.05 -25.24 -15.74
CA GLN A 386 15.45 -24.83 -17.10
C GLN A 386 15.60 -23.31 -17.28
N ASP A 387 15.00 -22.52 -16.38
CA ASP A 387 14.99 -21.05 -16.39
C ASP A 387 14.96 -20.59 -14.93
N PRO A 388 16.10 -20.68 -14.21
CA PRO A 388 16.14 -20.48 -12.77
C PRO A 388 15.68 -19.08 -12.41
N LEU A 389 14.84 -18.97 -11.37
CA LEU A 389 14.37 -17.68 -10.90
C LEU A 389 15.54 -16.90 -10.33
N ILE A 390 15.70 -15.68 -10.83
CA ILE A 390 16.66 -14.72 -10.29
C ILE A 390 16.13 -14.24 -8.94
N CYS A 391 17.02 -14.12 -7.95
CA CYS A 391 16.71 -13.49 -6.68
C CYS A 391 17.35 -12.10 -6.61
N TYR A 392 16.56 -11.04 -6.53
CA TYR A 392 17.07 -9.66 -6.61
C TYR A 392 17.85 -9.20 -5.39
N THR A 393 17.73 -9.91 -4.28
CA THR A 393 18.50 -9.66 -3.06
C THR A 393 19.78 -10.47 -2.98
N ASP A 394 20.12 -11.24 -4.03
CA ASP A 394 21.37 -12.00 -4.05
C ASP A 394 22.53 -11.12 -4.52
N LYS A 395 23.71 -11.34 -3.92
CA LYS A 395 24.95 -10.63 -4.25
C LYS A 395 25.30 -10.71 -5.74
N CYS A 396 25.23 -11.91 -6.32
CA CYS A 396 25.54 -12.14 -7.73
C CYS A 396 24.65 -11.32 -8.68
N PHE A 397 23.39 -11.06 -8.30
CA PHE A 397 22.48 -10.24 -9.10
C PHE A 397 22.92 -8.77 -9.11
N VAL A 398 23.27 -8.22 -7.95
CA VAL A 398 23.77 -6.83 -7.84
C VAL A 398 25.08 -6.65 -8.61
N GLU A 399 26.00 -7.62 -8.52
CA GLU A 399 27.25 -7.60 -9.28
C GLU A 399 27.02 -7.62 -10.79
N SER A 400 26.11 -8.48 -11.26
CA SER A 400 25.74 -8.55 -12.69
C SER A 400 25.10 -7.24 -13.16
N ALA A 401 24.19 -6.67 -12.38
CA ALA A 401 23.54 -5.41 -12.71
C ALA A 401 24.54 -4.25 -12.78
N LEU A 402 25.51 -4.20 -11.86
CA LEU A 402 26.59 -3.21 -11.88
C LEU A 402 27.41 -3.32 -13.18
N GLN A 403 27.84 -4.52 -13.57
CA GLN A 403 28.59 -4.74 -14.81
C GLN A 403 27.80 -4.33 -16.06
N GLN A 404 26.51 -4.64 -16.10
CA GLN A 404 25.63 -4.28 -17.22
C GLN A 404 25.37 -2.78 -17.28
N TRP A 405 25.22 -2.11 -16.14
CA TRP A 405 25.18 -0.65 -16.09
C TRP A 405 26.48 -0.03 -16.57
N GLN A 406 27.64 -0.50 -16.10
CA GLN A 406 28.97 0.00 -16.54
C GLN A 406 29.19 -0.15 -18.05
N SER A 407 28.78 -1.29 -18.62
CA SER A 407 28.86 -1.53 -20.07
C SER A 407 27.78 -0.82 -20.90
N GLY A 408 26.85 -0.09 -20.27
CA GLY A 408 25.77 0.64 -20.94
C GLY A 408 24.60 -0.23 -21.41
N GLN A 409 24.53 -1.49 -20.97
CA GLN A 409 23.40 -2.40 -21.22
C GLN A 409 22.18 -2.06 -20.35
N LEU A 410 22.41 -1.51 -19.15
CA LEU A 410 21.35 -0.93 -18.32
C LEU A 410 21.45 0.60 -18.30
N ASP A 411 20.30 1.24 -18.39
CA ASP A 411 20.17 2.68 -18.18
C ASP A 411 20.13 3.04 -16.67
N ASN A 412 20.28 4.31 -16.34
CA ASN A 412 20.40 4.77 -14.95
C ASN A 412 19.14 4.48 -14.15
N PHE A 413 17.97 4.75 -14.71
CA PHE A 413 16.70 4.48 -14.03
C PHE A 413 16.53 3.01 -13.69
N THR A 414 16.82 2.14 -14.66
CA THR A 414 16.74 0.69 -14.48
C THR A 414 17.69 0.24 -13.40
N TYR A 415 18.93 0.73 -13.44
CA TYR A 415 19.92 0.41 -12.45
C TYR A 415 19.49 0.85 -11.04
N LEU A 416 18.93 2.06 -10.90
CA LEU A 416 18.37 2.53 -9.63
C LEU A 416 17.19 1.69 -9.13
N LEU A 417 16.30 1.21 -10.01
CA LEU A 417 15.25 0.27 -9.61
C LEU A 417 15.83 -1.05 -9.10
N VAL A 418 16.86 -1.57 -9.76
CA VAL A 418 17.58 -2.78 -9.34
C VAL A 418 18.20 -2.58 -7.95
N LEU A 419 18.92 -1.47 -7.73
CA LEU A 419 19.53 -1.17 -6.43
C LEU A 419 18.48 -1.02 -5.32
N ASN A 420 17.38 -0.30 -5.60
CA ASN A 420 16.27 -0.21 -4.64
C ASN A 420 15.73 -1.59 -4.27
N SER A 421 15.44 -2.42 -5.27
CA SER A 421 14.96 -3.80 -5.05
C SER A 421 15.97 -4.63 -4.26
N ALA A 422 17.26 -4.58 -4.60
CA ALA A 422 18.30 -5.31 -3.88
C ALA A 422 18.44 -4.85 -2.42
N ALA A 423 18.22 -3.55 -2.16
CA ALA A 423 18.29 -2.96 -0.83
C ALA A 423 17.01 -3.12 0.01
N GLY A 424 16.16 -4.09 -0.35
CA GLY A 424 14.93 -4.43 0.38
C GLY A 424 13.75 -3.48 0.14
N ARG A 425 13.84 -2.53 -0.82
CA ARG A 425 12.74 -1.62 -1.16
C ARG A 425 11.70 -2.31 -2.05
N THR A 426 10.44 -1.97 -1.88
CA THR A 426 9.31 -2.55 -2.61
C THR A 426 8.17 -1.56 -2.71
N PHE A 427 7.40 -1.64 -3.79
CA PHE A 427 6.23 -0.79 -3.97
C PHE A 427 5.01 -1.24 -3.11
N HIS A 428 5.06 -2.43 -2.51
CA HIS A 428 4.00 -2.96 -1.63
C HIS A 428 4.07 -2.42 -0.20
N ASP A 429 5.18 -1.77 0.17
CA ASP A 429 5.42 -1.22 1.50
C ASP A 429 5.83 0.25 1.39
N LEU A 430 4.99 1.15 1.90
CA LEU A 430 5.24 2.59 1.84
C LEU A 430 6.40 3.04 2.74
N SER A 431 6.74 2.30 3.80
CA SER A 431 7.91 2.61 4.63
C SER A 431 9.22 2.23 3.95
N ARG A 432 9.12 1.35 2.93
CA ARG A 432 10.22 0.88 2.10
C ARG A 432 10.02 1.15 0.62
N TYR A 433 9.40 2.27 0.30
CA TYR A 433 9.19 2.64 -1.08
C TYR A 433 10.53 2.95 -1.78
N PRO A 434 10.68 2.60 -3.07
CA PRO A 434 11.89 2.95 -3.83
C PRO A 434 12.18 4.45 -3.82
N VAL A 435 13.46 4.80 -3.74
CA VAL A 435 13.96 6.18 -3.62
C VAL A 435 14.78 6.54 -4.85
N PHE A 436 14.55 7.73 -5.39
CA PHE A 436 15.25 8.30 -6.54
C PHE A 436 15.77 9.70 -6.21
N PRO A 437 16.88 10.16 -6.82
CA PRO A 437 17.42 11.48 -6.56
C PRO A 437 16.52 12.58 -7.11
N TRP A 438 16.55 13.77 -6.51
CA TRP A 438 16.37 15.00 -7.28
C TRP A 438 17.56 15.18 -8.24
N VAL A 439 17.31 15.23 -9.56
CA VAL A 439 18.37 15.43 -10.56
C VAL A 439 18.48 16.89 -11.01
N LEU A 440 17.36 17.54 -11.29
CA LEU A 440 17.34 18.94 -11.69
C LEU A 440 17.26 19.85 -10.47
N SER A 441 17.74 21.08 -10.62
CA SER A 441 17.72 22.15 -9.60
C SER A 441 16.87 23.36 -10.00
N ASN A 442 16.48 23.48 -11.28
CA ASN A 442 15.75 24.63 -11.79
C ASN A 442 14.29 24.28 -12.12
N TYR A 443 13.38 24.74 -11.26
CA TYR A 443 11.94 24.48 -11.35
C TYR A 443 11.09 25.75 -11.42
N SER A 444 11.70 26.93 -11.59
CA SER A 444 10.99 28.21 -11.46
C SER A 444 9.74 28.31 -12.34
N GLU A 445 8.62 28.62 -11.68
CA GLU A 445 7.32 28.80 -12.32
C GLU A 445 7.21 30.17 -13.03
N HIS A 446 7.91 31.18 -12.50
CA HIS A 446 7.87 32.57 -12.96
C HIS A 446 9.29 33.09 -13.24
N ASP A 447 9.80 32.82 -14.44
CA ASP A 447 11.01 33.50 -14.92
C ASP A 447 10.58 34.84 -15.57
N ASP A 448 10.28 35.85 -14.73
CA ASP A 448 9.61 37.12 -15.10
C ASP A 448 10.36 37.93 -16.18
N GLU A 449 11.69 37.89 -16.19
CA GLU A 449 12.50 38.64 -17.16
C GLU A 449 12.40 38.05 -18.59
N ARG A 450 12.23 36.72 -18.70
CA ARG A 450 12.15 36.01 -19.99
C ARG A 450 10.72 35.83 -20.50
N TYR A 451 9.74 35.82 -19.59
CA TYR A 451 8.32 35.87 -19.97
C TYR A 451 7.96 37.17 -20.70
N SER A 452 8.63 38.27 -20.33
CA SER A 452 8.46 39.59 -20.93
C SER A 452 9.13 39.74 -22.30
N SER A 453 10.10 38.88 -22.66
CA SER A 453 10.83 38.93 -23.94
C SER A 453 10.24 38.07 -25.05
N GLY A 454 9.23 37.24 -24.75
CA GLY A 454 8.59 36.34 -25.73
C GLY A 454 9.47 35.14 -26.16
N GLU A 455 10.57 34.88 -25.45
CA GLU A 455 11.43 33.73 -25.72
C GLU A 455 10.83 32.45 -25.12
N ASN A 456 10.86 31.35 -25.88
CA ASN A 456 10.45 30.04 -25.37
C ASN A 456 11.38 29.63 -24.21
N ILE A 457 10.83 29.51 -23.00
CA ILE A 457 11.57 28.99 -21.85
C ILE A 457 11.78 27.49 -22.06
N PHE A 458 13.03 27.07 -22.30
CA PHE A 458 13.41 25.67 -22.45
C PHE A 458 14.43 25.29 -21.38
N LEU A 459 14.30 24.08 -20.85
CA LEU A 459 15.29 23.51 -19.94
C LEU A 459 16.49 23.00 -20.76
N ASP A 460 17.64 23.63 -20.57
CA ASP A 460 18.89 23.21 -21.20
C ASP A 460 19.59 22.11 -20.37
N LEU A 461 19.47 20.86 -20.82
CA LEU A 461 20.14 19.72 -20.21
C LEU A 461 21.64 19.64 -20.52
N THR A 462 22.18 20.57 -21.33
CA THR A 462 23.61 20.71 -21.56
C THR A 462 24.28 21.67 -20.56
N ASN A 463 23.48 22.44 -19.82
CA ASN A 463 23.96 23.37 -18.80
C ASN A 463 24.01 22.70 -17.42
N GLU A 464 25.23 22.53 -16.90
CA GLU A 464 25.51 21.92 -15.60
C GLU A 464 24.77 22.59 -14.43
N ASN A 465 24.50 23.90 -14.51
CA ASN A 465 23.84 24.65 -13.43
C ASN A 465 22.37 24.24 -13.22
N ASN A 466 21.76 23.57 -14.20
CA ASN A 466 20.40 23.03 -14.08
C ASN A 466 20.35 21.70 -13.32
N PHE A 467 21.50 21.14 -12.93
CA PHE A 467 21.60 19.88 -12.20
C PHE A 467 21.93 20.11 -10.73
N ARG A 468 21.33 19.28 -9.88
CA ARG A 468 21.65 19.19 -8.47
C ARG A 468 23.03 18.55 -8.27
N ASP A 469 23.74 19.00 -7.25
CA ASP A 469 24.90 18.28 -6.72
C ASP A 469 24.49 16.94 -6.09
N LEU A 470 24.75 15.84 -6.81
CA LEU A 470 24.47 14.47 -6.38
C LEU A 470 25.46 13.93 -5.34
N SER A 471 26.56 14.66 -5.05
CA SER A 471 27.51 14.28 -3.99
C SER A 471 27.05 14.66 -2.59
N LYS A 472 25.97 15.47 -2.48
CA LYS A 472 25.43 15.94 -1.21
C LYS A 472 24.00 15.43 -1.00
N PRO A 473 23.61 15.06 0.23
CA PRO A 473 22.21 14.81 0.56
C PRO A 473 21.40 16.10 0.54
N ILE A 474 20.06 16.00 0.46
CA ILE A 474 19.13 17.14 0.42
C ILE A 474 19.45 18.16 1.52
N GLY A 475 19.58 17.67 2.74
CA GLY A 475 19.83 18.49 3.93
C GLY A 475 21.13 19.31 3.88
N ALA A 476 22.06 18.95 2.99
CA ALA A 476 23.36 19.61 2.82
C ALA A 476 23.49 20.42 1.52
N LEU A 477 22.43 20.55 0.72
CA LEU A 477 22.45 21.38 -0.50
C LEU A 477 22.52 22.88 -0.19
N ASN A 478 21.74 23.32 0.80
CA ASN A 478 21.78 24.68 1.31
C ASN A 478 22.75 24.75 2.50
N GLU A 479 23.88 25.43 2.30
CA GLU A 479 24.96 25.49 3.29
C GLU A 479 24.55 26.23 4.57
N GLU A 480 23.75 27.30 4.47
CA GLU A 480 23.26 28.06 5.63
C GLU A 480 22.37 27.18 6.51
N ARG A 481 21.44 26.45 5.89
CA ARG A 481 20.59 25.48 6.59
C ARG A 481 21.43 24.35 7.19
N PHE A 482 22.46 23.89 6.49
CA PHE A 482 23.32 22.82 6.98
C PHE A 482 24.08 23.19 8.25
N VAL A 483 24.51 24.46 8.39
CA VAL A 483 25.11 24.96 9.63
C VAL A 483 24.17 24.78 10.83
N GLU A 484 22.86 24.88 10.66
CA GLU A 484 21.90 24.64 11.75
C GLU A 484 21.79 23.16 12.14
N PHE A 485 21.86 22.24 11.17
CA PHE A 485 21.93 20.81 11.44
C PHE A 485 23.22 20.47 12.21
N GLN A 486 24.34 21.06 11.81
CA GLN A 486 25.61 20.90 12.53
C GLN A 486 25.52 21.44 13.96
N LYS A 487 24.95 22.63 14.18
CA LYS A 487 24.77 23.19 15.53
C LYS A 487 23.95 22.26 16.43
N ARG A 488 22.83 21.73 15.91
CA ARG A 488 22.00 20.75 16.63
C ARG A 488 22.77 19.46 16.95
N TYR A 489 23.51 18.92 15.99
CA TYR A 489 24.36 17.75 16.19
C TYR A 489 25.40 17.97 17.30
N HIS A 490 26.14 19.09 17.28
CA HIS A 490 27.13 19.40 18.30
C HIS A 490 26.49 19.62 19.69
N GLY A 491 25.30 20.22 19.76
CA GLY A 491 24.54 20.34 20.99
C GLY A 491 24.18 18.98 21.61
N MET A 492 23.74 18.02 20.78
CA MET A 492 23.48 16.64 21.21
C MET A 492 24.76 15.96 21.74
N VAL A 493 25.89 16.09 21.02
CA VAL A 493 27.19 15.55 21.46
C VAL A 493 27.61 16.13 22.82
N GLN A 494 27.44 17.43 23.03
CA GLN A 494 27.77 18.08 24.30
C GLN A 494 26.89 17.56 25.45
N GLN A 495 25.59 17.42 25.22
CA GLN A 495 24.67 16.87 26.23
C GLN A 495 25.03 15.44 26.62
N GLN A 496 25.41 14.61 25.64
CA GLN A 496 25.88 13.26 25.91
C GLN A 496 27.17 13.23 26.75
N ASN A 497 28.15 14.06 26.41
CA ASN A 497 29.43 14.12 27.13
C ASN A 497 29.26 14.63 28.58
N MET A 498 28.31 15.54 28.83
CA MET A 498 28.02 16.06 30.17
C MET A 498 27.24 15.06 31.05
N GLY A 499 26.51 14.12 30.44
CA GLY A 499 25.75 13.06 31.14
C GLY A 499 26.61 11.88 31.63
N GLN A 500 27.86 11.76 31.19
CA GLN A 500 28.75 10.64 31.53
C GLN A 500 29.27 10.67 32.99
N GLY A 501 28.94 11.70 33.78
CA GLY A 501 29.35 11.82 35.18
C GLY A 501 28.49 11.08 36.22
N GLN A 502 27.31 10.57 35.85
CA GLN A 502 26.42 9.86 36.79
C GLN A 502 25.75 8.65 36.12
N SER A 503 26.31 7.46 36.40
CA SER A 503 25.85 6.10 36.05
C SER A 503 26.23 5.60 34.65
N GLU A 504 27.06 4.55 34.64
CA GLU A 504 27.32 3.62 33.52
C GLU A 504 26.06 2.81 33.14
N LYS A 505 24.93 3.47 32.92
CA LYS A 505 23.71 2.81 32.42
C LYS A 505 23.76 2.81 30.90
N GLN A 506 23.69 1.60 30.34
CA GLN A 506 23.54 1.27 28.92
C GLN A 506 23.20 2.47 28.04
N HIS A 507 24.16 2.94 27.24
CA HIS A 507 23.88 3.89 26.17
C HIS A 507 22.86 3.26 25.22
N HIS A 508 21.60 3.69 25.27
CA HIS A 508 20.61 3.28 24.30
C HIS A 508 20.99 3.88 22.95
N VAL A 509 21.11 3.04 21.91
CA VAL A 509 21.46 3.44 20.53
C VAL A 509 20.56 4.58 20.02
N GLN A 510 19.31 4.64 20.52
CA GLN A 510 18.30 5.64 20.19
C GLN A 510 18.70 7.08 20.57
N ASP A 511 19.60 7.27 21.53
CA ASP A 511 20.01 8.61 21.98
C ASP A 511 21.21 9.16 21.21
N SER A 512 21.72 8.44 20.20
CA SER A 512 22.93 8.83 19.46
C SER A 512 22.73 10.12 18.66
N PRO A 513 23.73 11.01 18.55
CA PRO A 513 23.57 12.29 17.87
C PRO A 513 23.39 12.09 16.37
N PHE A 514 22.52 12.89 15.76
CA PHE A 514 22.18 12.83 14.34
C PHE A 514 22.12 14.23 13.73
N MET A 515 22.18 14.31 12.39
CA MET A 515 21.97 15.56 11.66
C MET A 515 20.51 15.73 11.27
N PHE A 516 19.87 14.67 10.76
CA PHE A 516 18.50 14.72 10.25
C PHE A 516 17.54 13.90 11.12
N GLY A 517 16.53 14.55 11.69
CA GLY A 517 15.47 13.91 12.48
C GLY A 517 14.33 13.33 11.65
N THR A 518 14.25 13.70 10.37
CA THR A 518 13.35 13.13 9.36
C THR A 518 14.17 12.39 8.31
N HIS A 519 13.59 11.34 7.72
CA HIS A 519 14.25 10.53 6.70
C HIS A 519 13.82 10.96 5.29
N TYR A 520 14.65 10.76 4.27
CA TYR A 520 14.33 11.19 2.90
C TYR A 520 13.21 10.39 2.21
N SER A 521 12.79 9.28 2.82
CA SER A 521 11.70 8.42 2.34
C SER A 521 10.88 7.92 3.52
N SER A 522 9.58 8.21 3.49
CA SER A 522 8.62 7.84 4.52
C SER A 522 7.25 7.60 3.88
N PRO A 523 6.33 6.85 4.54
CA PRO A 523 4.98 6.65 4.00
C PRO A 523 4.25 7.96 3.69
N ALA A 524 4.44 8.97 4.55
CA ALA A 524 3.83 10.28 4.38
C ALA A 524 4.35 10.99 3.11
N TYR A 525 5.65 10.92 2.82
CA TYR A 525 6.24 11.54 1.63
C TYR A 525 5.84 10.83 0.33
N VAL A 526 5.73 9.50 0.35
CA VAL A 526 5.26 8.75 -0.81
C VAL A 526 3.81 9.12 -1.13
N LEU A 527 2.94 9.15 -0.12
CA LEU A 527 1.54 9.54 -0.32
C LEU A 527 1.35 11.03 -0.59
N PHE A 528 2.26 11.89 -0.12
CA PHE A 528 2.30 13.31 -0.49
C PHE A 528 2.39 13.45 -2.03
N TYR A 529 3.32 12.72 -2.66
CA TYR A 529 3.42 12.70 -4.13
C TYR A 529 2.24 11.98 -4.79
N LEU A 530 1.84 10.83 -4.27
CA LEU A 530 0.84 9.95 -4.91
C LEU A 530 -0.62 10.28 -4.58
N LEU A 531 -0.90 11.39 -3.90
CA LEU A 531 -2.25 11.77 -3.44
C LEU A 531 -3.32 11.65 -4.54
N ARG A 532 -3.00 12.07 -5.77
CA ARG A 532 -3.96 12.12 -6.89
C ARG A 532 -4.31 10.73 -7.44
N VAL A 533 -3.45 9.73 -7.22
CA VAL A 533 -3.64 8.35 -7.69
C VAL A 533 -3.94 7.36 -6.56
N MET A 534 -3.58 7.71 -5.32
CA MET A 534 -3.79 6.91 -4.11
C MET A 534 -4.55 7.67 -3.00
N PRO A 535 -5.68 8.35 -3.29
CA PRO A 535 -6.34 9.21 -2.31
C PRO A 535 -6.92 8.46 -1.09
N GLU A 536 -7.39 7.21 -1.27
CA GLU A 536 -7.87 6.40 -0.15
C GLU A 536 -6.75 6.01 0.83
N HIS A 537 -5.52 5.85 0.34
CA HIS A 537 -4.37 5.57 1.20
C HIS A 537 -4.02 6.81 2.03
N MET A 538 -4.07 8.01 1.43
CA MET A 538 -3.90 9.26 2.19
C MET A 538 -4.96 9.39 3.28
N LEU A 539 -6.23 9.15 2.93
CA LEU A 539 -7.32 9.19 3.92
C LEU A 539 -7.10 8.18 5.05
N CYS A 540 -6.67 6.95 4.74
CA CYS A 540 -6.35 5.95 5.76
C CYS A 540 -5.23 6.44 6.70
N LEU A 541 -4.13 6.95 6.14
CA LEU A 541 -2.97 7.43 6.92
C LEU A 541 -3.32 8.66 7.78
N GLN A 542 -4.20 9.54 7.28
CA GLN A 542 -4.59 10.80 7.92
C GLN A 542 -5.97 10.72 8.61
N ASN A 543 -6.39 9.52 9.04
CA ASN A 543 -7.62 9.30 9.82
C ASN A 543 -8.89 9.92 9.19
N GLY A 544 -9.04 9.74 7.88
CA GLY A 544 -10.20 10.17 7.11
C GLY A 544 -10.15 11.61 6.62
N LYS A 545 -9.00 12.28 6.66
CA LYS A 545 -8.85 13.66 6.17
C LYS A 545 -7.74 13.76 5.13
N PHE A 546 -7.82 14.80 4.29
CA PHE A 546 -6.63 15.27 3.60
C PHE A 546 -5.88 16.25 4.50
N ASP A 547 -4.61 16.47 4.23
CA ASP A 547 -3.83 17.50 4.90
C ASP A 547 -4.33 18.91 4.52
N VAL A 548 -3.86 19.93 5.23
CA VAL A 548 -4.17 21.32 4.87
C VAL A 548 -3.59 21.64 3.48
N PRO A 549 -4.29 22.46 2.67
CA PRO A 549 -3.93 22.69 1.28
C PRO A 549 -2.47 23.11 1.05
N ASP A 550 -1.93 24.01 1.88
CA ASP A 550 -0.54 24.51 1.78
C ASP A 550 0.53 23.44 2.09
N ARG A 551 0.15 22.32 2.72
CA ARG A 551 1.03 21.16 2.94
C ARG A 551 0.84 20.06 1.91
N LEU A 552 -0.13 20.19 1.01
CA LEU A 552 -0.31 19.22 -0.08
C LEU A 552 0.72 19.43 -1.17
N PHE A 553 1.02 18.37 -1.91
CA PHE A 553 1.83 18.46 -3.11
C PHE A 553 1.07 19.25 -4.18
N HIS A 554 1.33 20.55 -4.31
CA HIS A 554 0.60 21.43 -5.24
C HIS A 554 1.49 22.05 -6.32
N SER A 555 2.81 22.11 -6.13
CA SER A 555 3.76 22.75 -7.05
C SER A 555 5.11 22.03 -6.99
N ILE A 556 5.75 21.81 -8.13
CA ILE A 556 7.12 21.25 -8.18
C ILE A 556 8.13 22.24 -7.58
N ASP A 557 8.02 23.53 -7.94
CA ASP A 557 8.94 24.57 -7.47
C ASP A 557 8.83 24.77 -5.97
N SER A 558 7.62 24.99 -5.44
CA SER A 558 7.38 25.13 -3.99
C SER A 558 7.89 23.92 -3.22
N THR A 559 7.72 22.72 -3.78
CA THR A 559 8.22 21.48 -3.21
C THR A 559 9.75 21.43 -3.19
N PHE A 560 10.42 21.88 -4.25
CA PHE A 560 11.87 21.95 -4.32
C PHE A 560 12.44 23.02 -3.36
N GLN A 561 11.81 24.20 -3.28
CA GLN A 561 12.19 25.22 -2.31
C GLN A 561 12.03 24.74 -0.87
N SER A 562 10.96 24.00 -0.56
CA SER A 562 10.74 23.43 0.77
C SER A 562 11.88 22.49 1.17
N VAL A 563 12.29 21.57 0.28
CA VAL A 563 13.41 20.66 0.57
C VAL A 563 14.76 21.36 0.69
N LEU A 564 14.89 22.63 0.27
CA LEU A 564 16.11 23.44 0.44
C LEU A 564 16.10 24.31 1.69
N THR A 565 14.93 24.65 2.22
CA THR A 565 14.77 25.69 3.26
C THR A 565 14.17 25.15 4.55
N ASN A 566 13.22 24.23 4.48
CA ASN A 566 12.54 23.68 5.65
C ASN A 566 13.46 22.66 6.38
N PRO A 567 13.78 22.86 7.68
CA PRO A 567 14.63 21.92 8.43
C PRO A 567 14.01 20.55 8.69
N ALA A 568 12.69 20.41 8.55
CA ALA A 568 11.98 19.15 8.69
C ALA A 568 11.74 18.42 7.36
N ASP A 569 12.13 19.03 6.23
CA ASP A 569 11.92 18.46 4.89
C ASP A 569 13.26 18.15 4.22
N VAL A 570 13.60 16.85 4.20
CA VAL A 570 14.80 16.32 3.55
C VAL A 570 14.46 15.26 2.49
N LYS A 571 13.23 15.27 1.99
CA LYS A 571 12.71 14.20 1.12
C LYS A 571 13.37 14.15 -0.26
N GLU A 572 13.71 12.94 -0.69
CA GLU A 572 14.13 12.66 -2.07
C GLU A 572 12.88 12.37 -2.96
N LEU A 573 13.09 11.99 -4.21
CA LEU A 573 12.03 11.66 -5.16
C LEU A 573 11.67 10.16 -5.15
N ILE A 574 10.59 9.84 -5.85
CA ILE A 574 10.12 8.47 -6.15
C ILE A 574 10.30 8.15 -7.64
N PRO A 575 10.34 6.86 -8.05
CA PRO A 575 10.56 6.48 -9.45
C PRO A 575 9.58 7.09 -10.45
N GLU A 576 8.35 7.37 -10.03
CA GLU A 576 7.28 7.94 -10.85
C GLU A 576 7.68 9.26 -11.52
N PHE A 577 8.60 10.03 -10.92
CA PHE A 577 9.15 11.26 -11.51
C PHE A 577 9.98 11.03 -12.78
N TYR A 578 10.35 9.77 -13.08
CA TYR A 578 11.23 9.38 -14.18
C TYR A 578 10.59 8.36 -15.13
N ASP A 579 9.29 8.08 -14.96
CA ASP A 579 8.49 7.19 -15.80
C ASP A 579 7.39 8.00 -16.52
N PRO A 580 7.58 8.38 -17.81
CA PRO A 580 6.62 9.18 -18.56
C PRO A 580 5.22 8.59 -18.70
N ASP A 581 5.03 7.31 -18.41
CA ASP A 581 3.72 6.66 -18.44
C ASP A 581 2.99 6.72 -17.10
N CYS A 582 3.64 7.21 -16.04
CA CYS A 582 3.07 7.46 -14.73
C CYS A 582 2.54 8.90 -14.53
N PHE A 583 2.35 9.69 -15.59
CA PHE A 583 1.98 11.12 -15.48
C PHE A 583 0.66 11.41 -14.70
N ASP A 584 -0.17 10.39 -14.47
CA ASP A 584 -1.44 10.49 -13.76
C ASP A 584 -1.29 11.02 -12.31
N PHE A 585 -0.16 10.82 -11.62
CA PHE A 585 0.01 11.34 -10.24
C PHE A 585 0.11 12.87 -10.14
N LEU A 586 0.38 13.55 -11.26
CA LEU A 586 0.45 15.01 -11.35
C LEU A 586 -0.91 15.64 -11.70
N ILE A 587 -1.90 14.83 -12.08
CA ILE A 587 -3.20 15.28 -12.60
C ILE A 587 -4.32 14.86 -11.65
N ASN A 588 -5.18 15.78 -11.26
CA ASN A 588 -6.37 15.51 -10.45
C ASN A 588 -7.52 14.95 -11.32
N ALA A 589 -7.28 13.82 -11.99
CA ALA A 589 -8.25 13.18 -12.87
C ALA A 589 -9.52 12.70 -12.14
N MET A 590 -9.42 12.47 -10.83
CA MET A 590 -10.54 12.03 -9.98
C MET A 590 -11.41 13.20 -9.47
N GLY A 591 -11.04 14.45 -9.76
CA GLY A 591 -11.79 15.63 -9.28
C GLY A 591 -11.79 15.75 -7.75
N LEU A 592 -10.70 15.37 -7.09
CA LEU A 592 -10.53 15.43 -5.64
C LEU A 592 -10.76 16.87 -5.14
N GLN A 593 -11.42 16.98 -3.99
CA GLN A 593 -11.62 18.25 -3.29
C GLN A 593 -10.45 18.48 -2.32
N LEU A 594 -9.42 19.17 -2.80
CA LEU A 594 -8.15 19.37 -2.07
C LEU A 594 -8.08 20.72 -1.33
N GLY A 595 -9.15 21.50 -1.34
CA GLY A 595 -9.23 22.81 -0.69
C GLY A 595 -8.51 23.93 -1.44
N ASN A 596 -8.31 25.06 -0.76
CA ASN A 596 -7.65 26.25 -1.29
C ASN A 596 -6.45 26.61 -0.43
N LEU A 597 -5.38 27.06 -1.07
CA LEU A 597 -4.20 27.64 -0.43
C LEU A 597 -4.58 28.89 0.38
N GLN A 598 -3.68 29.35 1.25
CA GLN A 598 -3.87 30.63 1.95
C GLN A 598 -3.98 31.82 0.99
N SER A 599 -3.39 31.73 -0.21
CA SER A 599 -3.55 32.70 -1.30
C SER A 599 -4.98 32.76 -1.87
N GLY A 600 -5.84 31.79 -1.54
CA GLY A 600 -7.19 31.63 -2.06
C GLY A 600 -7.28 30.73 -3.29
N GLU A 601 -6.14 30.37 -3.89
CA GLU A 601 -6.09 29.51 -5.07
C GLU A 601 -6.47 28.06 -4.77
N ARG A 602 -7.24 27.45 -5.66
CA ARG A 602 -7.71 26.07 -5.47
C ARG A 602 -6.59 25.08 -5.79
N VAL A 603 -6.37 24.12 -4.88
CA VAL A 603 -5.44 23.01 -5.13
C VAL A 603 -6.09 22.01 -6.10
N ASN A 604 -5.41 21.72 -7.21
CA ASN A 604 -5.89 20.83 -8.26
C ASN A 604 -4.75 19.98 -8.83
N ASP A 605 -4.53 20.05 -10.15
CA ASP A 605 -3.34 19.52 -10.81
C ASP A 605 -2.08 20.16 -10.21
N VAL A 606 -0.97 19.43 -10.23
CA VAL A 606 0.31 19.94 -9.72
C VAL A 606 0.83 21.01 -10.68
N LEU A 607 1.20 22.17 -10.15
CA LEU A 607 1.86 23.24 -10.90
C LEU A 607 3.24 22.76 -11.34
N LEU A 608 3.48 22.86 -12.65
CA LEU A 608 4.71 22.41 -13.29
C LEU A 608 5.58 23.62 -13.63
N PRO A 609 6.91 23.45 -13.75
CA PRO A 609 7.81 24.52 -14.18
C PRO A 609 7.42 25.08 -15.55
N SER A 610 7.77 26.34 -15.80
CA SER A 610 7.44 27.06 -17.04
C SER A 610 7.90 26.36 -18.34
N TRP A 611 9.00 25.60 -18.28
CA TRP A 611 9.52 24.82 -19.42
C TRP A 611 8.72 23.53 -19.73
N ALA A 612 7.82 23.12 -18.84
CA ALA A 612 7.01 21.92 -19.01
C ALA A 612 5.69 22.22 -19.74
N LYS A 613 5.48 21.59 -20.90
CA LYS A 613 4.26 21.75 -21.71
C LYS A 613 3.08 20.90 -21.22
N SER A 614 3.36 19.86 -20.44
CA SER A 614 2.39 18.91 -19.86
C SER A 614 3.10 18.03 -18.83
N ALA A 615 2.32 17.33 -17.99
CA ALA A 615 2.86 16.34 -17.04
C ALA A 615 3.71 15.27 -17.74
N LYS A 616 3.27 14.77 -18.91
CA LYS A 616 4.06 13.79 -19.68
C LYS A 616 5.35 14.39 -20.26
N HIS A 617 5.33 15.65 -20.69
CA HIS A 617 6.55 16.35 -21.15
C HIS A 617 7.54 16.56 -20.00
N PHE A 618 7.04 16.97 -18.84
CA PHE A 618 7.83 17.12 -17.62
C PHE A 618 8.57 15.82 -17.26
N LEU A 619 7.86 14.69 -17.20
CA LEU A 619 8.46 13.39 -16.87
C LEU A 619 9.44 12.90 -17.94
N ARG A 620 9.22 13.20 -19.23
CA ARG A 620 10.19 12.91 -20.29
C ARG A 620 11.50 13.66 -20.10
N LEU A 621 11.42 14.95 -19.72
CA LEU A 621 12.60 15.76 -19.45
C LEU A 621 13.32 15.32 -18.18
N HIS A 622 12.59 14.94 -17.12
CA HIS A 622 13.19 14.31 -15.94
C HIS A 622 13.93 13.01 -16.31
N ARG A 623 13.31 12.14 -17.12
CA ARG A 623 13.98 10.92 -17.58
C ARG A 623 15.21 11.24 -18.42
N ALA A 624 15.12 12.18 -19.35
CA ALA A 624 16.27 12.62 -20.13
C ALA A 624 17.39 13.21 -19.27
N ALA A 625 17.05 13.97 -18.22
CA ALA A 625 18.03 14.50 -17.26
C ALA A 625 18.72 13.39 -16.47
N LEU A 626 17.96 12.39 -15.99
CA LEU A 626 18.51 11.22 -15.29
C LEU A 626 19.46 10.41 -16.17
N GLU A 627 19.15 10.26 -17.46
CA GLU A 627 19.99 9.54 -18.43
C GLU A 627 21.08 10.40 -19.08
N SER A 628 21.21 11.68 -18.68
CA SER A 628 22.25 12.57 -19.22
C SER A 628 23.66 12.16 -18.77
N ASP A 629 24.67 12.60 -19.51
CA ASP A 629 26.08 12.37 -19.15
C ASP A 629 26.43 13.02 -17.81
N PHE A 630 25.91 14.22 -17.52
CA PHE A 630 26.13 14.91 -16.24
C PHE A 630 25.61 14.11 -15.06
N CYS A 631 24.38 13.59 -15.16
CA CYS A 631 23.81 12.75 -14.11
C CYS A 631 24.59 11.44 -14.00
N THR A 632 24.85 10.76 -15.12
CA THR A 632 25.56 9.47 -15.16
C THR A 632 26.93 9.54 -14.48
N GLN A 633 27.70 10.61 -14.70
CA GLN A 633 29.02 10.78 -14.09
C GLN A 633 28.97 11.00 -12.58
N ARG A 634 27.91 11.62 -12.05
CA ARG A 634 27.77 11.95 -10.62
C ARG A 634 26.91 10.97 -9.83
N LEU A 635 26.11 10.15 -10.51
CA LEU A 635 25.20 9.18 -9.91
C LEU A 635 25.90 8.23 -8.91
N PRO A 636 27.14 7.74 -9.12
CA PRO A 636 27.85 6.93 -8.12
C PRO A 636 27.91 7.56 -6.73
N LYS A 637 28.10 8.89 -6.65
CA LYS A 637 28.18 9.59 -5.35
C LYS A 637 26.84 9.63 -4.64
N TRP A 638 25.74 9.76 -5.37
CA TRP A 638 24.40 9.64 -4.76
C TRP A 638 24.11 8.19 -4.34
N ILE A 639 24.54 7.21 -5.13
CA ILE A 639 24.43 5.79 -4.75
C ILE A 639 25.21 5.52 -3.46
N ASP A 640 26.40 6.12 -3.27
CA ASP A 640 27.16 6.01 -2.02
C ASP A 640 26.43 6.58 -0.81
N LEU A 641 25.65 7.65 -0.97
CA LEU A 641 24.84 8.25 0.10
C LEU A 641 23.65 7.36 0.50
N ILE A 642 23.06 6.63 -0.46
CA ILE A 642 21.80 5.90 -0.23
C ILE A 642 22.03 4.41 0.02
N PHE A 643 22.82 3.75 -0.83
CA PHE A 643 23.04 2.31 -0.83
C PHE A 643 24.49 1.91 -0.54
N GLY A 644 25.42 2.85 -0.58
CA GLY A 644 26.85 2.54 -0.50
C GLY A 644 27.51 2.97 0.79
N VAL A 645 28.77 3.33 0.65
CA VAL A 645 29.75 3.39 1.74
C VAL A 645 29.54 4.55 2.71
N THR A 646 28.78 5.57 2.30
CA THR A 646 28.44 6.76 3.10
C THR A 646 26.98 6.79 3.56
N SER A 647 26.28 5.65 3.46
CA SER A 647 24.87 5.55 3.90
C SER A 647 24.72 5.52 5.42
N ARG A 648 25.74 5.04 6.15
CA ARG A 648 25.70 4.84 7.61
C ARG A 648 27.05 5.07 8.29
N GLY A 649 27.03 5.11 9.62
CA GLY A 649 28.23 5.16 10.47
C GLY A 649 29.02 6.47 10.39
N SER A 650 30.32 6.41 10.70
CA SER A 650 31.22 7.58 10.67
C SER A 650 31.34 8.19 9.27
N ARG A 651 31.34 7.35 8.22
CA ARG A 651 31.38 7.79 6.83
C ARG A 651 30.15 8.61 6.44
N ALA A 652 28.96 8.24 6.93
CA ALA A 652 27.76 9.06 6.75
C ALA A 652 27.90 10.43 7.43
N LYS A 653 28.46 10.50 8.64
CA LYS A 653 28.72 11.78 9.31
C LYS A 653 29.65 12.67 8.50
N GLU A 654 30.75 12.12 7.98
CA GLU A 654 31.72 12.84 7.15
C GLU A 654 31.07 13.34 5.84
N ALA A 655 30.22 12.50 5.23
CA ALA A 655 29.44 12.84 4.05
C ALA A 655 28.19 13.70 4.34
N ARG A 656 28.02 14.20 5.57
CA ARG A 656 26.89 15.07 5.97
C ARG A 656 25.52 14.38 5.83
N ASN A 657 25.47 13.06 6.02
CA ASN A 657 24.37 12.16 5.67
C ASN A 657 23.85 11.32 6.86
N LEU A 658 23.97 11.83 8.10
CA LEU A 658 23.65 11.05 9.30
C LEU A 658 22.20 11.30 9.78
N PHE A 659 21.36 10.26 9.69
CA PHE A 659 19.96 10.29 10.12
C PHE A 659 19.78 9.88 11.58
N HIS A 660 18.56 10.03 12.09
CA HIS A 660 18.18 9.55 13.41
C HIS A 660 18.47 8.04 13.54
N PRO A 661 19.02 7.56 14.69
CA PRO A 661 19.43 6.16 14.87
C PRO A 661 18.34 5.13 14.56
N ILE A 662 17.09 5.48 14.85
CA ILE A 662 15.93 4.62 14.58
C ILE A 662 15.78 4.23 13.11
N SER A 663 16.27 5.07 12.20
CA SER A 663 16.19 4.84 10.75
C SER A 663 17.11 3.71 10.30
N TYR A 664 18.10 3.32 11.12
CA TYR A 664 19.09 2.30 10.79
C TYR A 664 18.79 0.93 11.40
N LEU A 665 17.68 0.80 12.15
CA LEU A 665 17.34 -0.45 12.83
C LEU A 665 17.11 -1.58 11.83
N GLY A 666 17.69 -2.73 12.14
CA GLY A 666 17.49 -3.97 11.40
C GLY A 666 16.85 -5.09 12.23
N PRO A 667 16.69 -6.29 11.64
CA PRO A 667 16.11 -7.45 12.32
C PRO A 667 16.86 -7.83 13.60
N SER A 668 18.20 -7.75 13.60
CA SER A 668 19.03 -8.09 14.76
C SER A 668 18.80 -7.14 15.94
N ASP A 669 18.65 -5.85 15.68
CA ASP A 669 18.38 -4.85 16.72
C ASP A 669 17.01 -5.07 17.34
N LEU A 670 16.01 -5.39 16.50
CA LEU A 670 14.66 -5.69 16.94
C LEU A 670 14.60 -6.95 17.83
N ASN A 671 15.35 -7.99 17.46
CA ASN A 671 15.43 -9.24 18.20
C ASN A 671 16.15 -9.10 19.55
N ALA A 672 17.05 -8.12 19.68
CA ALA A 672 17.74 -7.82 20.93
C ALA A 672 16.81 -7.18 21.98
N ILE A 673 15.73 -6.51 21.56
CA ILE A 673 14.73 -5.93 22.44
C ILE A 673 13.89 -7.06 23.08
N GLN A 674 13.94 -7.18 24.40
CA GLN A 674 13.26 -8.25 25.15
C GLN A 674 11.75 -8.00 25.29
N SER A 675 11.34 -6.75 25.53
CA SER A 675 9.94 -6.38 25.70
C SER A 675 9.22 -6.32 24.36
N GLU A 676 8.15 -7.09 24.20
CA GLU A 676 7.33 -7.08 22.98
C GLU A 676 6.65 -5.71 22.76
N GLU A 677 6.23 -5.05 23.84
CA GLU A 677 5.64 -3.70 23.77
C GLU A 677 6.65 -2.67 23.25
N GLU A 678 7.88 -2.70 23.79
CA GLU A 678 8.95 -1.80 23.34
C GLU A 678 9.33 -2.10 21.89
N ARG A 679 9.44 -3.38 21.54
CA ARG A 679 9.72 -3.83 20.18
C ARG A 679 8.69 -3.28 19.19
N ASN A 680 7.40 -3.45 19.50
CA ASN A 680 6.30 -2.97 18.65
C ASN A 680 6.31 -1.43 18.54
N ARG A 681 6.60 -0.72 19.62
CA ARG A 681 6.69 0.75 19.63
C ARG A 681 7.83 1.25 18.74
N VAL A 682 9.01 0.64 18.86
CA VAL A 682 10.20 1.00 18.07
C VAL A 682 10.01 0.67 16.60
N GLU A 683 9.44 -0.49 16.29
CA GLU A 683 9.10 -0.89 14.93
C GLU A 683 8.08 0.05 14.28
N LEU A 684 7.03 0.44 15.02
CA LEU A 684 6.06 1.42 14.54
C LEU A 684 6.73 2.76 14.21
N GLN A 685 7.55 3.26 15.13
CA GLN A 685 8.25 4.53 14.93
C GLN A 685 9.23 4.46 13.75
N ALA A 686 9.97 3.37 13.57
CA ALA A 686 10.82 3.18 12.40
C ALA A 686 10.02 3.20 11.08
N ASN A 687 8.88 2.49 11.05
CA ASN A 687 8.02 2.44 9.86
C ASN A 687 7.39 3.80 9.52
N GLU A 688 7.05 4.62 10.51
CA GLU A 688 6.46 5.96 10.29
C GLU A 688 7.50 7.01 9.88
N PHE A 689 8.66 7.01 10.53
CA PHE A 689 9.69 8.05 10.33
C PHE A 689 10.62 7.78 9.15
N GLY A 690 10.66 6.53 8.67
CA GLY A 690 11.45 6.11 7.51
C GLY A 690 12.64 5.25 7.89
N ILE A 691 12.95 4.30 7.01
CA ILE A 691 14.00 3.29 7.20
C ILE A 691 15.06 3.50 6.12
N VAL A 692 16.34 3.46 6.47
CA VAL A 692 17.48 3.54 5.55
C VAL A 692 17.57 2.22 4.76
N PRO A 693 17.79 2.24 3.42
CA PRO A 693 17.90 1.02 2.64
C PRO A 693 19.10 0.18 3.11
N ASP A 694 19.07 -1.12 2.82
CA ASP A 694 20.22 -1.97 3.09
C ASP A 694 21.47 -1.48 2.33
N GLN A 695 22.62 -1.57 2.99
CA GLN A 695 23.88 -1.23 2.36
C GLN A 695 24.26 -2.32 1.37
N LEU A 696 24.38 -1.93 0.11
CA LEU A 696 24.78 -2.81 -0.99
C LEU A 696 26.28 -2.78 -1.20
N PHE A 697 26.94 -1.64 -1.00
CA PHE A 697 28.36 -1.46 -1.32
C PHE A 697 29.18 -1.01 -0.10
N GLY A 698 30.24 -1.75 0.21
CA GLY A 698 31.19 -1.45 1.29
C GLY A 698 32.35 -0.54 0.86
N LYS A 699 32.51 -0.32 -0.46
CA LYS A 699 33.48 0.56 -1.10
C LYS A 699 32.75 1.62 -1.92
N GLU A 700 33.47 2.67 -2.29
CA GLU A 700 32.93 3.72 -3.18
C GLU A 700 32.40 3.09 -4.48
N HIS A 701 31.21 3.53 -4.89
CA HIS A 701 30.58 3.04 -6.10
C HIS A 701 31.40 3.43 -7.33
N PRO A 702 31.71 2.50 -8.25
CA PRO A 702 32.56 2.81 -9.38
C PRO A 702 31.82 3.67 -10.41
N PRO A 703 32.53 4.49 -11.20
CA PRO A 703 31.96 5.15 -12.36
C PRO A 703 31.70 4.14 -13.48
N LYS A 704 30.88 4.56 -14.47
CA LYS A 704 30.51 3.73 -15.63
C LYS A 704 31.72 3.26 -16.45
N SER A 705 32.79 4.05 -16.49
CA SER A 705 34.01 3.79 -17.28
C SER A 705 35.12 3.00 -16.57
N ALA A 706 34.94 2.55 -15.32
CA ALA A 706 35.98 1.85 -14.55
C ALA A 706 35.76 0.32 -14.51
N SER A 707 36.83 -0.48 -14.43
CA SER A 707 36.70 -1.91 -14.09
C SER A 707 36.40 -2.08 -12.60
N TRP A 708 35.39 -2.89 -12.26
CA TRP A 708 35.08 -3.24 -10.88
C TRP A 708 35.74 -4.57 -10.50
N ASP A 709 36.96 -4.49 -9.98
CA ASP A 709 37.75 -5.66 -9.57
C ASP A 709 37.63 -5.87 -8.05
N SER A 710 36.46 -6.29 -7.54
CA SER A 710 36.40 -6.72 -6.13
C SER A 710 35.25 -7.66 -5.78
N ILE A 711 35.64 -8.91 -5.48
CA ILE A 711 34.83 -9.99 -4.90
C ILE A 711 34.24 -9.60 -3.50
N ASP A 712 34.78 -8.56 -2.85
CA ASP A 712 34.39 -8.10 -1.49
C ASP A 712 33.71 -6.72 -1.46
N GLY A 713 33.36 -6.15 -2.63
CA GLY A 713 32.78 -4.81 -2.73
C GLY A 713 31.28 -4.74 -2.38
N VAL A 714 30.53 -5.81 -2.69
CA VAL A 714 29.10 -5.94 -2.38
C VAL A 714 28.92 -6.65 -1.03
N VAL A 715 28.15 -6.03 -0.12
CA VAL A 715 28.07 -6.38 1.32
C VAL A 715 26.68 -6.79 1.79
N LEU A 716 25.85 -7.30 0.88
CA LEU A 716 24.52 -7.80 1.20
C LEU A 716 24.56 -8.88 2.31
N PRO A 717 23.52 -8.97 3.17
CA PRO A 717 23.44 -10.01 4.19
C PRO A 717 23.60 -11.41 3.59
N GLU A 718 24.47 -12.23 4.17
CA GLU A 718 24.53 -13.65 3.83
C GLU A 718 23.28 -14.33 4.40
N HIS A 719 22.32 -14.66 3.52
CA HIS A 719 21.18 -15.47 3.93
C HIS A 719 21.66 -16.91 4.13
N PRO A 720 21.43 -17.53 5.30
CA PRO A 720 21.84 -18.90 5.56
C PRO A 720 21.12 -19.86 4.61
N GLY A 721 21.84 -20.36 3.61
CA GLY A 721 21.33 -21.37 2.69
C GLY A 721 21.80 -21.18 1.25
N PHE A 722 23.06 -21.50 1.00
CA PHE A 722 23.50 -22.10 -0.26
C PHE A 722 24.08 -23.47 0.04
#